data_AF-A0AAV6B256-F1
#
_entry.id   AF-A0AAV6B256-F1
#
_cell.length_a   1.000
_cell.length_b   1.000
_cell.length_c   1.000
_cell.angle_alpha   90.00
_cell.angle_beta   90.00
_cell.angle_gamma   90.00
#
_symmetry.space_group_name_H-M   'P 1'
#
loop_
_entity.id
_entity.type
_entity.pdbx_description
1 polymer ?
#
loop_
_entity_poly.entity_id
_entity_poly.type
_entity_poly.pdbx_seq_one_letter_code
_entity_poly.pdbx_strand_id
1 'polypeptide(L)'
;MSKAKLFFTVVLFTSLFVMRAQTTAFTYQGRLNASGAAANGQYEMTFTLYDAVTNGNVIGTAQTVAPVAVSNGLFTATLDFGSSAFNGSARWLEIALTVFGSDQPVTTLQPRQPITPTPYALHAANAANLMSFVDAPLDIKVNGQRALRLEPTSIWDPQITGAPNVIGGSAANFVSPEATGATIAGGGAANFYGADNRNAIASSFSTISGGRSNTIDTQASGATIAGGSQNTILSEGTHATIGGGLLNWIAEDAGASTIAGGWLNRIHGDGGTIGGGYGNRAAGYATVAGGENNIGIGSFSTISGGAGSTNNAEYAAISGGERQSIGPDSHWSSIGGGFRNLVGEISMGATVAGGYENSISSNAPFASIGGGSRNLVGARNSHIGGGDDNLVHSEAGYSTIGGGTENEIKENADGSFIGGGSENVIGENAPESVIAGGLQNLIESNATWSAIGGGGYNRINADSFRSTISGGFSNVMEGKVERSTISGGEQNHITYFANATTIAGGMNNRIDGPTGGSTISGGVNNHIQDEASGATISGGYNNFVGNNAGSSTIDGGESNSTGAGLSAIGGGQGNVVVHPGHYAVIGGGLSNFVSNYAGAVGGGSHNSVQAQYSNIGGGSGNSIGTEAERSVIAGGSFNSMGTNASYNFIGGGSANSIHDHANSSAIVSGFDNHLGSYASIIGGGRENGIGENSAGSVVAGGTSNHIGDNSSNSAIGGGDSNEVLANSTHAMIPGGKENVATSFAFAAGRGARAFHPGAFLWADSTQQPFSSVATNEFAARATGGFRLVTAVDLNGSNIAGVALAPGSGTWSSLSDRNAKENLSAANGREILAKVAALPLATWNYKSQDKSVRHIGPMAQDFHAAFGVGENERTITTVDADGVALAAIQGLNQIVKEKDARIDALEKSVAELKELVAALAQMR
;
A
#
# COMPACT_ATOMS: atom_id res chain seq x y z
N MET A 1 -63.05 -11.23 -18.65
CA MET A 1 -64.00 -12.04 -19.47
C MET A 1 -65.23 -12.40 -18.63
N SER A 2 -66.19 -13.12 -19.21
CA SER A 2 -67.55 -13.43 -18.68
C SER A 2 -67.64 -13.81 -17.19
N LYS A 3 -68.78 -13.47 -16.58
CA LYS A 3 -69.20 -13.92 -15.24
C LYS A 3 -69.56 -15.41 -15.26
N ALA A 4 -69.14 -16.17 -14.25
CA ALA A 4 -69.63 -17.52 -13.98
C ALA A 4 -70.43 -17.53 -12.66
N LYS A 5 -71.76 -17.73 -12.74
CA LYS A 5 -72.61 -17.97 -11.57
C LYS A 5 -72.63 -19.47 -11.28
N LEU A 6 -72.24 -19.90 -10.08
CA LEU A 6 -72.50 -21.26 -9.62
C LEU A 6 -73.72 -21.26 -8.68
N PHE A 7 -74.89 -21.57 -9.23
CA PHE A 7 -76.09 -21.87 -8.44
C PHE A 7 -75.93 -23.26 -7.82
N PHE A 8 -76.00 -23.36 -6.48
CA PHE A 8 -76.12 -24.66 -5.81
C PHE A 8 -77.52 -24.81 -5.20
N THR A 9 -78.39 -25.50 -5.91
CA THR A 9 -79.81 -25.64 -5.56
C THR A 9 -79.98 -26.71 -4.46
N VAL A 10 -80.10 -26.28 -3.20
CA VAL A 10 -80.55 -27.17 -2.12
C VAL A 10 -82.07 -27.35 -2.22
N VAL A 11 -82.48 -28.44 -2.90
CA VAL A 11 -83.88 -28.87 -2.92
C VAL A 11 -84.21 -29.53 -1.59
N LEU A 12 -84.87 -28.79 -0.68
CA LEU A 12 -85.41 -29.39 0.55
C LEU A 12 -86.88 -29.74 0.37
N PHE A 13 -87.16 -31.04 0.31
CA PHE A 13 -88.52 -31.59 0.36
C PHE A 13 -89.12 -31.41 1.76
N THR A 14 -90.19 -30.63 1.89
CA THR A 14 -91.28 -30.93 2.83
C THR A 14 -92.62 -30.67 2.17
N SER A 15 -93.41 -31.73 2.01
CA SER A 15 -94.74 -31.69 1.40
C SER A 15 -95.72 -30.88 2.24
N LEU A 16 -96.57 -30.09 1.56
CA LEU A 16 -97.79 -29.53 2.13
C LEU A 16 -98.76 -30.67 2.52
N PHE A 17 -98.62 -31.17 3.75
CA PHE A 17 -99.61 -32.04 4.36
C PHE A 17 -100.88 -31.23 4.62
N VAL A 18 -101.83 -31.27 3.68
CA VAL A 18 -103.22 -30.92 3.94
C VAL A 18 -103.76 -31.96 4.93
N MET A 19 -103.61 -31.66 6.23
CA MET A 19 -104.23 -32.43 7.30
C MET A 19 -105.75 -32.34 7.15
N ARG A 20 -106.33 -33.34 6.48
CA ARG A 20 -107.77 -33.58 6.53
C ARG A 20 -108.13 -33.86 7.97
N ALA A 21 -108.88 -32.95 8.59
CA ALA A 21 -109.39 -33.14 9.93
C ALA A 21 -110.15 -34.47 10.02
N GLN A 22 -109.89 -35.22 11.09
CA GLN A 22 -110.61 -36.45 11.38
C GLN A 22 -112.09 -36.13 11.63
N THR A 23 -113.00 -36.96 11.15
CA THR A 23 -114.45 -36.72 11.23
C THR A 23 -114.91 -36.63 12.68
N THR A 24 -115.83 -35.70 12.98
CA THR A 24 -116.39 -35.51 14.34
C THR A 24 -117.40 -36.59 14.74
N ALA A 25 -117.81 -37.43 13.78
CA ALA A 25 -118.61 -38.63 14.00
C ALA A 25 -117.91 -39.65 14.92
N PHE A 26 -118.62 -40.13 15.95
CA PHE A 26 -118.18 -41.20 16.83
C PHE A 26 -119.24 -42.31 16.94
N THR A 27 -118.81 -43.51 17.28
CA THR A 27 -119.71 -44.65 17.46
C THR A 27 -120.19 -44.73 18.91
N TYR A 28 -121.50 -44.62 19.12
CA TYR A 28 -122.17 -44.88 20.39
C TYR A 28 -122.72 -46.31 20.42
N GLN A 29 -122.40 -47.06 21.47
CA GLN A 29 -122.94 -48.40 21.71
C GLN A 29 -123.79 -48.38 22.98
N GLY A 30 -124.99 -48.96 22.91
CA GLY A 30 -125.96 -48.90 24.00
C GLY A 30 -126.68 -50.22 24.23
N ARG A 31 -127.29 -50.35 25.41
CA ARG A 31 -128.17 -51.48 25.75
C ARG A 31 -129.57 -50.99 26.12
N LEU A 32 -130.56 -51.47 25.39
CA LEU A 32 -131.98 -51.26 25.61
C LEU A 32 -132.61 -52.52 26.20
N ASN A 33 -133.33 -52.38 27.31
CA ASN A 33 -134.17 -53.43 27.89
C ASN A 33 -135.63 -52.96 27.88
N ALA A 34 -136.57 -53.84 27.54
CA ALA A 34 -138.00 -53.60 27.59
C ALA A 34 -138.64 -54.43 28.71
N SER A 35 -139.30 -53.78 29.67
CA SER A 35 -139.97 -54.43 30.82
C SER A 35 -139.10 -55.46 31.58
N GLY A 36 -137.80 -55.20 31.69
CA GLY A 36 -136.82 -56.09 32.36
C GLY A 36 -136.18 -57.15 31.46
N ALA A 37 -136.72 -57.42 30.27
CA ALA A 37 -136.11 -58.30 29.26
C ALA A 37 -135.23 -57.52 28.27
N ALA A 38 -134.32 -58.20 27.56
CA ALA A 38 -133.50 -57.56 26.54
C ALA A 38 -134.32 -57.25 25.28
N ALA A 39 -134.30 -56.00 24.80
CA ALA A 39 -135.13 -55.58 23.68
C ALA A 39 -134.66 -56.18 22.34
N ASN A 40 -135.59 -56.47 21.44
CA ASN A 40 -135.30 -56.96 20.09
C ASN A 40 -136.23 -56.26 19.09
N GLY A 41 -135.72 -55.90 17.91
CA GLY A 41 -136.52 -55.28 16.84
C GLY A 41 -135.77 -54.15 16.12
N GLN A 42 -136.48 -53.41 15.27
CA GLN A 42 -136.00 -52.15 14.70
C GLN A 42 -136.70 -50.97 15.35
N TYR A 43 -135.94 -49.92 15.64
CA TYR A 43 -136.40 -48.72 16.32
C TYR A 43 -135.94 -47.48 15.55
N GLU A 44 -136.76 -46.44 15.57
CA GLU A 44 -136.29 -45.08 15.29
C GLU A 44 -135.74 -44.51 16.60
N MET A 45 -134.52 -43.96 16.58
CA MET A 45 -133.85 -43.41 17.77
C MET A 45 -133.34 -41.99 17.49
N THR A 46 -133.82 -41.02 18.24
CA THR A 46 -133.33 -39.64 18.25
C THR A 46 -132.39 -39.42 19.43
N PHE A 47 -131.17 -38.98 19.12
CA PHE A 47 -130.10 -38.70 20.06
C PHE A 47 -129.91 -37.19 20.19
N THR A 48 -130.13 -36.64 21.38
CA THR A 48 -130.02 -35.20 21.65
C THR A 48 -128.97 -34.95 22.73
N LEU A 49 -127.98 -34.11 22.43
CA LEU A 49 -126.91 -33.78 23.35
C LEU A 49 -127.29 -32.56 24.21
N TYR A 50 -126.93 -32.59 25.49
CA TYR A 50 -127.29 -31.58 26.49
C TYR A 50 -126.09 -31.17 27.36
N ASP A 51 -126.15 -29.96 27.93
CA ASP A 51 -125.18 -29.44 28.91
C ASP A 51 -125.45 -29.83 30.38
N ALA A 52 -126.58 -30.49 30.67
CA ALA A 52 -126.92 -31.01 31.99
C ALA A 52 -127.83 -32.25 31.94
N VAL A 53 -127.77 -33.07 33.00
CA VAL A 53 -128.53 -34.33 33.16
C VAL A 53 -130.05 -34.13 33.19
N THR A 54 -130.53 -32.98 33.67
CA THR A 54 -131.94 -32.58 33.75
C THR A 54 -132.05 -31.08 33.49
N ASN A 55 -133.06 -30.63 32.75
CA ASN A 55 -133.35 -29.22 32.44
C ASN A 55 -132.21 -28.44 31.73
N GLY A 56 -131.21 -29.14 31.17
CA GLY A 56 -130.14 -28.52 30.39
C GLY A 56 -130.59 -28.01 29.01
N ASN A 57 -129.76 -27.17 28.39
CA ASN A 57 -129.89 -26.68 27.02
C ASN A 57 -129.41 -27.73 26.00
N VAL A 58 -130.04 -27.76 24.83
CA VAL A 58 -129.61 -28.61 23.70
C VAL A 58 -128.29 -28.06 23.12
N ILE A 59 -127.33 -28.95 22.88
CA ILE A 59 -126.01 -28.63 22.32
C ILE A 59 -125.87 -29.27 20.93
N GLY A 60 -125.92 -28.45 19.89
CA GLY A 60 -125.90 -28.91 18.49
C GLY A 60 -127.28 -29.38 18.00
N THR A 61 -127.31 -30.08 16.88
CA THR A 61 -128.55 -30.60 16.27
C THR A 61 -128.84 -32.01 16.79
N ALA A 62 -130.09 -32.32 17.12
CA ALA A 62 -130.50 -33.68 17.46
C ALA A 62 -130.36 -34.61 16.23
N GLN A 63 -129.87 -35.83 16.46
CA GLN A 63 -129.58 -36.81 15.41
C GLN A 63 -130.59 -37.97 15.46
N THR A 64 -131.51 -38.03 14.50
CA THR A 64 -132.42 -39.17 14.33
C THR A 64 -131.79 -40.23 13.44
N VAL A 65 -131.70 -41.46 13.95
CA VAL A 65 -131.16 -42.62 13.24
C VAL A 65 -132.27 -43.66 13.14
N ALA A 66 -132.57 -44.10 11.92
CA ALA A 66 -133.61 -45.08 11.64
C ALA A 66 -133.31 -45.87 10.34
N PRO A 67 -133.61 -47.19 10.29
CA PRO A 67 -133.90 -48.06 11.42
C PRO A 67 -132.63 -48.46 12.19
N VAL A 68 -132.60 -48.25 13.51
CA VAL A 68 -131.59 -48.86 14.40
C VAL A 68 -132.04 -50.27 14.74
N ALA A 69 -131.26 -51.26 14.34
CA ALA A 69 -131.46 -52.64 14.76
C ALA A 69 -130.99 -52.83 16.21
N VAL A 70 -131.89 -53.32 17.06
CA VAL A 70 -131.59 -53.75 18.44
C VAL A 70 -131.69 -55.27 18.49
N SER A 71 -130.61 -55.94 18.89
CA SER A 71 -130.54 -57.40 18.97
C SER A 71 -130.01 -57.85 20.32
N ASN A 72 -130.75 -58.72 20.99
CA ASN A 72 -130.52 -59.16 22.37
C ASN A 72 -130.23 -58.00 23.34
N GLY A 73 -130.95 -56.89 23.15
CA GLY A 73 -130.83 -55.64 23.88
C GLY A 73 -129.72 -54.70 23.40
N LEU A 74 -128.76 -55.15 22.59
CA LEU A 74 -127.64 -54.31 22.16
C LEU A 74 -127.94 -53.57 20.85
N PHE A 75 -127.44 -52.33 20.75
CA PHE A 75 -127.48 -51.53 19.53
C PHE A 75 -126.20 -50.70 19.34
N THR A 76 -126.02 -50.16 18.14
CA THR A 76 -124.92 -49.26 17.80
C THR A 76 -125.43 -48.17 16.86
N ALA A 77 -125.05 -46.93 17.11
CA ALA A 77 -125.37 -45.77 16.29
C ALA A 77 -124.10 -44.92 16.08
N THR A 78 -123.93 -44.36 14.88
CA THR A 78 -122.87 -43.36 14.62
C THR A 78 -123.48 -41.98 14.77
N LEU A 79 -122.92 -41.16 15.66
CA LEU A 79 -123.44 -39.84 16.02
C LEU A 79 -122.40 -38.77 15.69
N ASP A 80 -122.83 -37.67 15.08
CA ASP A 80 -122.00 -36.49 14.85
C ASP A 80 -122.76 -35.23 15.29
N PHE A 81 -122.24 -34.51 16.28
CA PHE A 81 -122.82 -33.25 16.76
C PHE A 81 -122.01 -32.01 16.29
N GLY A 82 -121.01 -32.22 15.42
CA GLY A 82 -120.08 -31.19 14.96
C GLY A 82 -118.98 -30.84 15.98
N SER A 83 -117.95 -30.16 15.51
CA SER A 83 -116.75 -29.82 16.29
C SER A 83 -117.00 -28.89 17.47
N SER A 84 -118.02 -28.02 17.38
CA SER A 84 -118.40 -27.09 18.45
C SER A 84 -119.07 -27.76 19.65
N ALA A 85 -119.66 -28.95 19.49
CA ALA A 85 -120.37 -29.64 20.56
C ALA A 85 -119.42 -30.14 21.67
N PHE A 86 -118.19 -30.52 21.34
CA PHE A 86 -117.25 -31.19 22.26
C PHE A 86 -116.03 -30.32 22.62
N ASN A 87 -116.28 -29.17 23.25
CA ASN A 87 -115.26 -28.21 23.71
C ASN A 87 -114.58 -28.56 25.06
N GLY A 88 -114.47 -29.85 25.40
CA GLY A 88 -113.89 -30.33 26.66
C GLY A 88 -114.79 -30.23 27.90
N SER A 89 -115.90 -29.51 27.83
CA SER A 89 -116.93 -29.52 28.90
C SER A 89 -117.75 -30.81 28.88
N ALA A 90 -118.30 -31.20 30.04
CA ALA A 90 -119.15 -32.39 30.17
C ALA A 90 -120.44 -32.30 29.33
N ARG A 91 -120.96 -33.46 28.92
CA ARG A 91 -122.18 -33.59 28.10
C ARG A 91 -123.04 -34.76 28.56
N TRP A 92 -124.34 -34.65 28.29
CA TRP A 92 -125.33 -35.69 28.58
C TRP A 92 -126.15 -36.00 27.32
N LEU A 93 -126.26 -37.27 26.97
CA LEU A 93 -126.99 -37.77 25.82
C LEU A 93 -128.38 -38.23 26.26
N GLU A 94 -129.41 -37.57 25.73
CA GLU A 94 -130.79 -38.05 25.79
C GLU A 94 -131.06 -38.95 24.58
N ILE A 95 -131.84 -40.01 24.79
CA ILE A 95 -132.23 -40.97 23.76
C ILE A 95 -133.75 -41.12 23.80
N ALA A 96 -134.41 -40.71 22.73
CA ALA A 96 -135.85 -40.89 22.54
C ALA A 96 -136.09 -41.89 21.40
N LEU A 97 -137.03 -42.82 21.57
CA LEU A 97 -137.22 -43.92 20.61
C LEU A 97 -138.68 -44.33 20.42
N THR A 98 -138.99 -44.86 19.23
CA THR A 98 -140.23 -45.59 18.95
C THR A 98 -139.94 -46.84 18.11
N VAL A 99 -140.86 -47.80 18.08
CA VAL A 99 -140.73 -49.00 17.24
C VAL A 99 -140.92 -48.60 15.78
N PHE A 100 -139.95 -48.96 14.94
CA PHE A 100 -139.86 -48.48 13.56
C PHE A 100 -141.08 -48.94 12.74
N GLY A 101 -141.78 -47.99 12.12
CA GLY A 101 -143.00 -48.26 11.36
C GLY A 101 -144.26 -48.53 12.21
N SER A 102 -144.34 -47.98 13.44
CA SER A 102 -145.53 -48.09 14.29
C SER A 102 -146.00 -46.72 14.81
N ASP A 103 -147.32 -46.56 15.00
CA ASP A 103 -147.95 -45.37 15.57
C ASP A 103 -147.81 -45.26 17.10
N GLN A 104 -146.82 -45.94 17.71
CA GLN A 104 -146.60 -45.90 19.15
C GLN A 104 -145.91 -44.59 19.58
N PRO A 105 -146.32 -44.00 20.72
CA PRO A 105 -145.76 -42.73 21.18
C PRO A 105 -144.27 -42.87 21.53
N VAL A 106 -143.50 -41.84 21.18
CA VAL A 106 -142.06 -41.78 21.43
C VAL A 106 -141.77 -41.87 22.93
N THR A 107 -140.94 -42.83 23.31
CA THR A 107 -140.50 -43.08 24.68
C THR A 107 -139.10 -42.50 24.89
N THR A 108 -138.96 -41.53 25.80
CA THR A 108 -137.65 -40.97 26.17
C THR A 108 -137.02 -41.74 27.32
N LEU A 109 -135.79 -42.20 27.14
CA LEU A 109 -135.03 -42.91 28.17
C LEU A 109 -134.48 -41.92 29.22
N GLN A 110 -134.66 -42.25 30.49
CA GLN A 110 -134.18 -41.47 31.64
C GLN A 110 -133.39 -42.37 32.60
N PRO A 111 -132.31 -41.89 33.24
CA PRO A 111 -131.70 -40.56 33.07
C PRO A 111 -130.84 -40.45 31.79
N ARG A 112 -130.53 -39.21 31.39
CA ARG A 112 -129.58 -38.93 30.29
C ARG A 112 -128.19 -39.49 30.59
N GLN A 113 -127.54 -40.08 29.59
CA GLN A 113 -126.27 -40.79 29.75
C GLN A 113 -125.07 -39.82 29.60
N PRO A 114 -124.13 -39.74 30.56
CA PRO A 114 -122.99 -38.84 30.46
C PRO A 114 -122.00 -39.28 29.37
N ILE A 115 -121.53 -38.34 28.56
CA ILE A 115 -120.38 -38.52 27.66
C ILE A 115 -119.16 -37.84 28.30
N THR A 116 -118.20 -38.65 28.72
CA THR A 116 -116.91 -38.18 29.25
C THR A 116 -115.98 -37.77 28.10
N PRO A 117 -115.29 -36.60 28.17
CA PRO A 117 -114.26 -36.23 27.19
C PRO A 117 -113.15 -37.29 27.09
N THR A 118 -112.73 -37.63 25.88
CA THR A 118 -111.61 -38.56 25.64
C THR A 118 -110.26 -37.85 25.82
N PRO A 119 -109.18 -38.56 26.23
CA PRO A 119 -107.92 -37.92 26.63
C PRO A 119 -107.25 -37.01 25.58
N TYR A 120 -107.49 -37.26 24.29
CA TYR A 120 -106.94 -36.45 23.19
C TYR A 120 -107.34 -34.97 23.26
N ALA A 121 -108.53 -34.63 23.79
CA ALA A 121 -108.99 -33.25 23.89
C ALA A 121 -108.15 -32.39 24.86
N LEU A 122 -107.63 -32.99 25.95
CA LEU A 122 -106.84 -32.29 26.95
C LEU A 122 -105.42 -31.96 26.47
N HIS A 123 -104.82 -32.83 25.66
CA HIS A 123 -103.47 -32.57 25.13
C HIS A 123 -103.45 -31.47 24.06
N ALA A 124 -104.53 -31.31 23.28
CA ALA A 124 -104.62 -30.29 22.24
C ALA A 124 -104.60 -28.85 22.79
N ALA A 125 -105.22 -28.60 23.94
CA ALA A 125 -105.26 -27.28 24.58
C ALA A 125 -103.85 -26.78 24.95
N ASN A 126 -102.97 -27.68 25.43
CA ASN A 126 -101.59 -27.32 25.77
C ASN A 126 -100.71 -27.06 24.52
N ALA A 127 -101.02 -27.68 23.38
CA ALA A 127 -100.30 -27.45 22.12
C ALA A 127 -100.69 -26.12 21.46
N ALA A 128 -101.96 -25.69 21.57
CA ALA A 128 -102.44 -24.45 20.97
C ALA A 128 -101.69 -23.20 21.48
N ASN A 129 -101.31 -23.19 22.76
CA ASN A 129 -100.54 -22.10 23.38
C ASN A 129 -99.12 -21.92 22.83
N LEU A 130 -98.60 -22.85 22.01
CA LEU A 130 -97.24 -22.78 21.45
C LEU A 130 -97.19 -22.16 20.03
N MET A 131 -98.33 -22.03 19.34
CA MET A 131 -98.39 -21.53 17.95
C MET A 131 -98.89 -20.08 17.81
N SER A 132 -99.05 -19.34 18.92
CA SER A 132 -99.55 -17.95 18.92
C SER A 132 -98.48 -16.98 19.44
N PHE A 133 -97.42 -16.79 18.67
CA PHE A 133 -96.45 -15.71 18.87
C PHE A 133 -96.51 -14.73 17.70
N VAL A 134 -97.09 -13.56 17.96
CA VAL A 134 -97.11 -12.40 17.07
C VAL A 134 -95.84 -11.59 17.36
N ASP A 135 -94.92 -11.52 16.39
CA ASP A 135 -93.76 -10.62 16.31
C ASP A 135 -92.87 -10.47 17.57
N ALA A 136 -92.94 -11.42 18.50
CA ALA A 136 -92.33 -11.34 19.83
C ALA A 136 -91.18 -12.36 20.04
N PRO A 137 -90.17 -12.04 20.87
CA PRO A 137 -89.07 -12.95 21.18
C PRO A 137 -89.51 -14.25 21.87
N LEU A 138 -89.00 -15.39 21.37
CA LEU A 138 -89.24 -16.73 21.91
C LEU A 138 -88.13 -17.12 22.90
N ASP A 139 -88.41 -17.02 24.20
CA ASP A 139 -87.54 -17.52 25.27
C ASP A 139 -87.76 -19.03 25.53
N ILE A 140 -86.73 -19.85 25.35
CA ILE A 140 -86.67 -21.23 25.87
C ILE A 140 -85.99 -21.19 27.25
N LYS A 141 -86.68 -21.73 28.27
CA LYS A 141 -86.28 -21.62 29.67
C LYS A 141 -85.93 -22.98 30.29
N VAL A 142 -84.89 -23.01 31.11
CA VAL A 142 -84.43 -24.18 31.88
C VAL A 142 -84.29 -23.75 33.34
N ASN A 143 -84.87 -24.53 34.26
CA ASN A 143 -84.94 -24.19 35.70
C ASN A 143 -85.44 -22.75 35.97
N GLY A 144 -86.47 -22.32 35.23
CA GLY A 144 -87.06 -20.97 35.31
C GLY A 144 -86.27 -19.85 34.63
N GLN A 145 -84.99 -20.06 34.32
CA GLN A 145 -84.12 -19.06 33.69
C GLN A 145 -84.11 -19.17 32.16
N ARG A 146 -83.90 -18.05 31.46
CA ARG A 146 -83.68 -18.01 30.01
C ARG A 146 -82.37 -18.73 29.68
N ALA A 147 -82.43 -19.72 28.78
CA ALA A 147 -81.29 -20.52 28.35
C ALA A 147 -81.00 -20.39 26.84
N LEU A 148 -82.04 -20.11 26.05
CA LEU A 148 -81.96 -19.69 24.66
C LEU A 148 -83.10 -18.71 24.37
N ARG A 149 -82.86 -17.76 23.47
CA ARG A 149 -83.86 -16.81 22.95
C ARG A 149 -83.67 -16.67 21.45
N LEU A 150 -84.77 -16.75 20.71
CA LEU A 150 -84.84 -16.37 19.30
C LEU A 150 -85.61 -15.05 19.24
N GLU A 151 -84.95 -13.99 18.76
CA GLU A 151 -85.44 -12.63 18.84
C GLU A 151 -85.68 -12.07 17.43
N PRO A 152 -86.94 -11.78 17.04
CA PRO A 152 -87.23 -11.15 15.77
C PRO A 152 -86.72 -9.70 15.75
N THR A 153 -86.22 -9.28 14.60
CA THR A 153 -85.48 -8.02 14.44
C THR A 153 -86.36 -6.95 13.82
N SER A 154 -86.68 -5.91 14.59
CA SER A 154 -87.46 -4.76 14.13
C SER A 154 -86.55 -3.58 13.76
N ILE A 155 -86.15 -3.50 12.49
CA ILE A 155 -85.38 -2.37 11.94
C ILE A 155 -86.09 -1.68 10.77
N TRP A 156 -85.71 -0.42 10.55
CA TRP A 156 -86.29 0.48 9.56
C TRP A 156 -85.70 0.31 8.14
N ASP A 157 -84.75 -0.62 7.94
CA ASP A 157 -84.18 -0.92 6.64
C ASP A 157 -84.98 -2.03 5.92
N PRO A 158 -85.71 -1.73 4.83
CA PRO A 158 -86.47 -2.73 4.08
C PRO A 158 -85.60 -3.73 3.31
N GLN A 159 -84.27 -3.58 3.27
CA GLN A 159 -83.37 -4.55 2.62
C GLN A 159 -82.98 -5.72 3.54
N ILE A 160 -83.12 -5.58 4.87
CA ILE A 160 -82.70 -6.60 5.84
C ILE A 160 -83.95 -7.17 6.55
N THR A 161 -84.44 -8.31 6.06
CA THR A 161 -85.63 -8.98 6.62
C THR A 161 -85.39 -10.47 6.89
N GLY A 162 -86.01 -11.00 7.95
CA GLY A 162 -86.04 -12.44 8.24
C GLY A 162 -84.80 -13.04 8.90
N ALA A 163 -83.89 -12.25 9.46
CA ALA A 163 -82.66 -12.71 10.13
C ALA A 163 -82.73 -12.55 11.67
N PRO A 164 -83.40 -13.45 12.41
CA PRO A 164 -83.56 -13.31 13.86
C PRO A 164 -82.22 -13.43 14.61
N ASN A 165 -82.11 -12.74 15.74
CA ASN A 165 -80.98 -12.88 16.65
C ASN A 165 -81.11 -14.15 17.50
N VAL A 166 -79.98 -14.82 17.76
CA VAL A 166 -79.89 -16.05 18.55
C VAL A 166 -79.12 -15.77 19.83
N ILE A 167 -79.74 -15.90 21.00
CA ILE A 167 -79.14 -15.52 22.29
C ILE A 167 -79.20 -16.67 23.30
N GLY A 168 -78.23 -17.57 23.22
CA GLY A 168 -78.02 -18.70 24.12
C GLY A 168 -77.20 -18.37 25.37
N GLY A 169 -77.25 -19.27 26.36
CA GLY A 169 -76.46 -19.20 27.59
C GLY A 169 -77.12 -18.39 28.69
N SER A 170 -76.34 -17.56 29.38
CA SER A 170 -76.80 -16.72 30.48
C SER A 170 -77.94 -15.78 30.08
N ALA A 171 -78.94 -15.64 30.96
CA ALA A 171 -80.03 -14.68 30.81
C ALA A 171 -79.56 -13.21 30.69
N ALA A 172 -78.34 -12.89 31.12
CA ALA A 172 -77.72 -11.56 30.97
C ALA A 172 -76.99 -11.34 29.63
N ASN A 173 -76.79 -12.38 28.81
CA ASN A 173 -76.19 -12.20 27.48
C ASN A 173 -77.07 -11.28 26.62
N PHE A 174 -76.44 -10.29 25.99
CA PHE A 174 -77.10 -9.13 25.41
C PHE A 174 -76.82 -9.05 23.90
N VAL A 175 -77.85 -8.75 23.13
CA VAL A 175 -77.72 -8.30 21.74
C VAL A 175 -78.44 -6.96 21.63
N SER A 176 -77.85 -5.98 20.95
CA SER A 176 -78.48 -4.67 20.73
C SER A 176 -79.78 -4.83 19.93
N PRO A 177 -80.86 -4.08 20.25
CA PRO A 177 -82.08 -4.05 19.43
C PRO A 177 -81.85 -3.65 17.96
N GLU A 178 -80.75 -2.96 17.67
CA GLU A 178 -80.36 -2.51 16.33
C GLU A 178 -79.55 -3.57 15.55
N ALA A 179 -78.96 -4.55 16.25
CA ALA A 179 -78.23 -5.64 15.61
C ALA A 179 -79.20 -6.70 15.05
N THR A 180 -78.87 -7.27 13.89
CA THR A 180 -79.71 -8.24 13.17
C THR A 180 -78.90 -9.44 12.67
N GLY A 181 -79.47 -10.65 12.76
CA GLY A 181 -78.76 -11.90 12.44
C GLY A 181 -77.58 -12.24 13.37
N ALA A 182 -77.48 -11.60 14.53
CA ALA A 182 -76.39 -11.79 15.49
C ALA A 182 -76.58 -13.08 16.32
N THR A 183 -75.48 -13.77 16.62
CA THR A 183 -75.51 -15.07 17.31
C THR A 183 -74.60 -15.10 18.54
N ILE A 184 -75.18 -15.15 19.73
CA ILE A 184 -74.49 -15.62 20.95
C ILE A 184 -74.90 -17.08 21.16
N ALA A 185 -73.99 -18.03 20.91
CA ALA A 185 -74.34 -19.46 21.00
C ALA A 185 -74.42 -19.98 22.45
N GLY A 186 -73.78 -19.32 23.40
CA GLY A 186 -73.79 -19.73 24.81
C GLY A 186 -72.89 -18.92 25.73
N GLY A 187 -72.61 -19.50 26.90
CA GLY A 187 -71.71 -18.92 27.91
C GLY A 187 -72.28 -17.70 28.64
N GLY A 188 -71.37 -16.89 29.18
CA GLY A 188 -71.64 -15.72 30.00
C GLY A 188 -72.24 -16.02 31.38
N ALA A 189 -72.35 -15.01 32.24
CA ALA A 189 -73.05 -15.08 33.52
C ALA A 189 -73.45 -13.68 34.02
N ALA A 190 -74.63 -13.54 34.62
CA ALA A 190 -75.08 -12.29 35.24
C ALA A 190 -74.24 -11.89 36.48
N ASN A 191 -73.70 -12.89 37.18
CA ASN A 191 -72.75 -12.75 38.27
C ASN A 191 -71.88 -14.01 38.30
N PHE A 192 -70.57 -13.84 38.17
CA PHE A 192 -69.58 -14.91 38.35
C PHE A 192 -68.43 -14.35 39.20
N TYR A 193 -68.29 -14.86 40.42
CA TYR A 193 -67.40 -14.34 41.46
C TYR A 193 -67.54 -12.82 41.73
N GLY A 194 -68.76 -12.28 41.65
CA GLY A 194 -69.07 -10.89 42.01
C GLY A 194 -69.07 -9.89 40.85
N ALA A 195 -68.74 -10.31 39.63
CA ALA A 195 -68.70 -9.44 38.44
C ALA A 195 -69.72 -9.85 37.38
N ASP A 196 -70.22 -8.89 36.60
CA ASP A 196 -70.93 -9.16 35.35
C ASP A 196 -69.97 -9.82 34.35
N ASN A 197 -70.41 -10.94 33.79
CA ASN A 197 -69.66 -11.81 32.91
C ASN A 197 -70.45 -12.10 31.62
N ARG A 198 -71.49 -11.32 31.29
CA ARG A 198 -72.29 -11.47 30.07
C ARG A 198 -71.45 -11.33 28.79
N ASN A 199 -71.86 -12.04 27.74
CA ASN A 199 -71.40 -11.77 26.38
C ASN A 199 -72.34 -10.73 25.74
N ALA A 200 -71.80 -9.83 24.90
CA ALA A 200 -72.53 -8.71 24.31
C ALA A 200 -72.21 -8.53 22.82
N ILE A 201 -73.24 -8.33 21.98
CA ILE A 201 -73.09 -7.98 20.56
C ILE A 201 -73.93 -6.75 20.24
N ALA A 202 -73.35 -5.72 19.62
CA ALA A 202 -74.06 -4.51 19.19
C ALA A 202 -74.05 -4.27 17.67
N SER A 203 -73.46 -5.15 16.87
CA SER A 203 -73.51 -5.10 15.40
C SER A 203 -74.12 -6.36 14.75
N SER A 204 -74.65 -6.18 13.55
CA SER A 204 -75.34 -7.20 12.77
C SER A 204 -74.41 -8.32 12.29
N PHE A 205 -75.00 -9.50 12.02
CA PHE A 205 -74.37 -10.74 11.52
C PHE A 205 -73.15 -11.24 12.32
N SER A 206 -72.94 -10.68 13.51
CA SER A 206 -71.76 -10.93 14.33
C SER A 206 -72.00 -12.12 15.27
N THR A 207 -70.93 -12.85 15.61
CA THR A 207 -71.02 -14.13 16.34
C THR A 207 -70.12 -14.17 17.57
N ILE A 208 -70.68 -14.55 18.73
CA ILE A 208 -69.92 -14.97 19.91
C ILE A 208 -70.28 -16.44 20.21
N SER A 209 -69.37 -17.36 19.92
CA SER A 209 -69.63 -18.81 20.08
C SER A 209 -69.66 -19.28 21.54
N GLY A 210 -69.20 -18.46 22.49
CA GLY A 210 -69.26 -18.75 23.92
C GLY A 210 -68.31 -17.89 24.75
N GLY A 211 -67.82 -18.44 25.86
CA GLY A 211 -66.92 -17.73 26.77
C GLY A 211 -67.65 -16.79 27.75
N ARG A 212 -66.95 -15.78 28.28
CA ARG A 212 -67.49 -14.80 29.25
C ARG A 212 -66.94 -13.39 29.00
N SER A 213 -67.72 -12.36 29.32
CA SER A 213 -67.32 -10.94 29.16
C SER A 213 -66.85 -10.59 27.74
N ASN A 214 -67.23 -11.34 26.71
CA ASN A 214 -66.81 -11.06 25.33
C ASN A 214 -67.74 -10.03 24.69
N THR A 215 -67.18 -9.07 23.95
CA THR A 215 -67.92 -7.91 23.42
C THR A 215 -67.60 -7.68 21.95
N ILE A 216 -68.63 -7.50 21.12
CA ILE A 216 -68.56 -6.95 19.77
C ILE A 216 -69.41 -5.69 19.77
N ASP A 217 -68.85 -4.53 19.45
CA ASP A 217 -69.53 -3.23 19.53
C ASP A 217 -70.33 -2.89 18.26
N THR A 218 -70.90 -1.68 18.18
CA THR A 218 -71.68 -1.19 17.02
C THR A 218 -70.85 -1.13 15.74
N GLN A 219 -71.48 -1.17 14.57
CA GLN A 219 -70.83 -1.09 13.24
C GLN A 219 -69.82 -2.20 12.88
N ALA A 220 -69.33 -3.01 13.82
CA ALA A 220 -68.41 -4.15 13.60
C ALA A 220 -69.09 -5.36 12.90
N SER A 221 -69.75 -5.12 11.77
CA SER A 221 -70.63 -6.08 11.09
C SER A 221 -69.90 -7.34 10.64
N GLY A 222 -70.50 -8.51 10.88
CA GLY A 222 -69.92 -9.82 10.54
C GLY A 222 -68.71 -10.24 11.41
N ALA A 223 -68.40 -9.52 12.49
CA ALA A 223 -67.28 -9.86 13.36
C ALA A 223 -67.53 -11.14 14.19
N THR A 224 -66.47 -11.86 14.55
CA THR A 224 -66.56 -13.16 15.22
C THR A 224 -65.63 -13.28 16.42
N ILE A 225 -66.14 -13.69 17.58
CA ILE A 225 -65.36 -14.14 18.75
C ILE A 225 -65.70 -15.60 19.04
N ALA A 226 -64.79 -16.52 18.74
CA ALA A 226 -65.04 -17.96 18.91
C ALA A 226 -65.07 -18.43 20.38
N GLY A 227 -64.69 -17.57 21.34
CA GLY A 227 -64.88 -17.81 22.77
C GLY A 227 -63.90 -17.04 23.64
N GLY A 228 -63.46 -17.66 24.75
CA GLY A 228 -62.48 -17.08 25.66
C GLY A 228 -63.10 -16.16 26.73
N SER A 229 -62.33 -15.18 27.21
CA SER A 229 -62.68 -14.32 28.34
C SER A 229 -62.27 -12.88 28.07
N GLN A 230 -63.18 -11.92 28.23
CA GLN A 230 -62.88 -10.48 28.09
C GLN A 230 -62.25 -10.09 26.75
N ASN A 231 -62.63 -10.75 25.65
CA ASN A 231 -62.17 -10.39 24.31
C ASN A 231 -63.11 -9.35 23.70
N THR A 232 -62.56 -8.32 23.06
CA THR A 232 -63.30 -7.15 22.58
C THR A 232 -62.98 -6.84 21.12
N ILE A 233 -64.02 -6.59 20.33
CA ILE A 233 -63.96 -5.96 19.00
C ILE A 233 -64.77 -4.66 19.08
N LEU A 234 -64.11 -3.51 18.90
CA LEU A 234 -64.75 -2.20 18.94
C LEU A 234 -65.37 -1.81 17.58
N SER A 235 -65.89 -0.59 17.48
CA SER A 235 -66.70 -0.15 16.34
C SER A 235 -65.95 -0.07 15.02
N GLU A 236 -66.68 -0.25 13.92
CA GLU A 236 -66.15 -0.38 12.54
C GLU A 236 -65.14 -1.54 12.33
N GLY A 237 -64.94 -2.42 13.33
CA GLY A 237 -64.20 -3.68 13.22
C GLY A 237 -64.90 -4.74 12.36
N THR A 238 -65.37 -4.38 11.16
CA THR A 238 -66.13 -5.26 10.27
C THR A 238 -65.34 -6.51 9.88
N HIS A 239 -66.01 -7.67 9.86
CA HIS A 239 -65.41 -8.99 9.57
C HIS A 239 -64.21 -9.40 10.45
N ALA A 240 -63.91 -8.65 11.52
CA ALA A 240 -62.78 -8.94 12.40
C ALA A 240 -63.01 -10.22 13.22
N THR A 241 -61.94 -10.97 13.48
CA THR A 241 -62.02 -12.30 14.10
C THR A 241 -61.09 -12.43 15.31
N ILE A 242 -61.63 -12.86 16.46
CA ILE A 242 -60.87 -13.31 17.62
C ILE A 242 -61.16 -14.80 17.86
N GLY A 243 -60.16 -15.66 17.65
CA GLY A 243 -60.26 -17.12 17.82
C GLY A 243 -60.43 -17.57 19.28
N GLY A 244 -60.24 -16.68 20.25
CA GLY A 244 -60.49 -16.90 21.67
C GLY A 244 -59.45 -16.23 22.55
N GLY A 245 -59.06 -16.87 23.65
CA GLY A 245 -58.04 -16.37 24.57
C GLY A 245 -58.57 -15.43 25.65
N LEU A 246 -57.72 -14.55 26.18
CA LEU A 246 -58.01 -13.63 27.28
C LEU A 246 -57.62 -12.19 26.91
N LEU A 247 -58.48 -11.21 27.16
CA LEU A 247 -58.15 -9.77 27.01
C LEU A 247 -57.58 -9.38 25.63
N ASN A 248 -57.96 -10.10 24.57
CA ASN A 248 -57.57 -9.76 23.20
C ASN A 248 -58.49 -8.67 22.64
N TRP A 249 -57.92 -7.69 21.95
CA TRP A 249 -58.58 -6.41 21.62
C TRP A 249 -58.39 -6.04 20.16
N ILE A 250 -59.47 -5.88 19.41
CA ILE A 250 -59.45 -5.25 18.08
C ILE A 250 -60.09 -3.87 18.26
N ALA A 251 -59.32 -2.82 17.94
CA ALA A 251 -59.70 -1.44 18.20
C ALA A 251 -60.76 -0.92 17.21
N GLU A 252 -61.11 0.35 17.39
CA GLU A 252 -61.92 1.12 16.44
C GLU A 252 -61.18 1.21 15.09
N ASP A 253 -61.92 1.23 13.97
CA ASP A 253 -61.39 1.31 12.60
C ASP A 253 -60.32 0.24 12.28
N ALA A 254 -60.57 -1.00 12.73
CA ALA A 254 -59.67 -2.15 12.53
C ALA A 254 -60.37 -3.36 11.87
N GLY A 255 -61.07 -3.11 10.76
CA GLY A 255 -61.77 -4.12 9.97
C GLY A 255 -60.84 -5.19 9.37
N ALA A 256 -61.41 -6.34 9.00
CA ALA A 256 -60.73 -7.54 8.49
C ALA A 256 -59.60 -8.12 9.37
N SER A 257 -59.38 -7.58 10.57
CA SER A 257 -58.29 -7.96 11.47
C SER A 257 -58.51 -9.32 12.13
N THR A 258 -57.43 -10.08 12.36
CA THR A 258 -57.51 -11.42 12.96
C THR A 258 -56.55 -11.58 14.15
N ILE A 259 -57.09 -11.95 15.32
CA ILE A 259 -56.32 -12.46 16.47
C ILE A 259 -56.68 -13.93 16.67
N ALA A 260 -55.78 -14.87 16.35
CA ALA A 260 -56.08 -16.30 16.48
C ALA A 260 -56.29 -16.77 17.94
N GLY A 261 -55.75 -16.04 18.92
CA GLY A 261 -55.97 -16.29 20.34
C GLY A 261 -54.90 -15.63 21.23
N GLY A 262 -54.50 -16.31 22.31
CA GLY A 262 -53.47 -15.84 23.24
C GLY A 262 -54.01 -14.94 24.35
N TRP A 263 -53.14 -14.11 24.95
CA TRP A 263 -53.49 -13.20 26.04
C TRP A 263 -53.00 -11.78 25.76
N LEU A 264 -53.88 -10.77 25.92
CA LEU A 264 -53.51 -9.35 25.88
C LEU A 264 -53.01 -8.86 24.50
N ASN A 265 -53.33 -9.58 23.42
CA ASN A 265 -52.93 -9.20 22.06
C ASN A 265 -53.87 -8.10 21.52
N ARG A 266 -53.34 -7.12 20.75
CA ARG A 266 -54.10 -5.92 20.34
C ARG A 266 -53.88 -5.48 18.89
N ILE A 267 -54.94 -5.19 18.14
CA ILE A 267 -54.86 -4.66 16.77
C ILE A 267 -55.44 -3.24 16.71
N HIS A 268 -54.73 -2.32 16.05
CA HIS A 268 -55.04 -0.89 15.99
C HIS A 268 -55.04 -0.34 14.55
N GLY A 269 -55.82 -0.95 13.67
CA GLY A 269 -55.99 -0.55 12.27
C GLY A 269 -56.22 -1.75 11.34
N ASP A 270 -56.88 -1.51 10.21
CA ASP A 270 -57.33 -2.52 9.25
C ASP A 270 -56.32 -3.62 8.91
N GLY A 271 -56.85 -4.83 8.69
CA GLY A 271 -56.14 -5.98 8.12
C GLY A 271 -55.03 -6.60 8.99
N GLY A 272 -54.81 -6.10 10.20
CA GLY A 272 -53.77 -6.63 11.09
C GLY A 272 -53.97 -8.10 11.43
N THR A 273 -52.88 -8.86 11.58
CA THR A 273 -52.94 -10.28 11.93
C THR A 273 -52.02 -10.60 13.11
N ILE A 274 -52.56 -11.23 14.15
CA ILE A 274 -51.81 -11.76 15.30
C ILE A 274 -52.10 -13.26 15.45
N GLY A 275 -51.08 -14.10 15.27
CA GLY A 275 -51.20 -15.56 15.36
C GLY A 275 -51.35 -16.11 16.79
N GLY A 276 -51.17 -15.27 17.81
CA GLY A 276 -51.40 -15.60 19.22
C GLY A 276 -50.34 -14.97 20.14
N GLY A 277 -49.94 -15.71 21.17
CA GLY A 277 -48.89 -15.28 22.11
C GLY A 277 -49.40 -14.37 23.23
N TYR A 278 -48.49 -13.60 23.84
CA TYR A 278 -48.77 -12.67 24.94
C TYR A 278 -48.40 -11.23 24.57
N GLY A 279 -49.31 -10.27 24.78
CA GLY A 279 -49.00 -8.84 24.73
C GLY A 279 -48.63 -8.27 23.36
N ASN A 280 -48.84 -9.01 22.26
CA ASN A 280 -48.42 -8.58 20.92
C ASN A 280 -49.34 -7.48 20.37
N ARG A 281 -48.80 -6.57 19.55
CA ARG A 281 -49.53 -5.48 18.88
C ARG A 281 -49.34 -5.49 17.37
N ALA A 282 -50.41 -5.29 16.61
CA ALA A 282 -50.38 -5.10 15.16
C ALA A 282 -51.22 -3.89 14.69
N ALA A 283 -50.98 -3.39 13.47
CA ALA A 283 -51.81 -2.40 12.77
C ALA A 283 -51.59 -2.47 11.25
N GLY A 284 -52.53 -1.95 10.44
CA GLY A 284 -52.29 -1.63 9.02
C GLY A 284 -51.75 -2.77 8.15
N TYR A 285 -52.46 -3.90 8.08
CA TYR A 285 -52.05 -5.12 7.37
C TYR A 285 -50.75 -5.79 7.87
N ALA A 286 -50.19 -5.35 9.00
CA ALA A 286 -49.02 -5.99 9.59
C ALA A 286 -49.35 -7.38 10.18
N THR A 287 -48.39 -8.30 10.10
CA THR A 287 -48.50 -9.67 10.61
C THR A 287 -47.50 -9.93 11.73
N VAL A 288 -48.00 -10.23 12.93
CA VAL A 288 -47.20 -10.75 14.05
C VAL A 288 -47.60 -12.20 14.29
N ALA A 289 -46.76 -13.16 13.89
CA ALA A 289 -47.11 -14.57 13.93
C ALA A 289 -47.31 -15.13 15.36
N GLY A 290 -46.80 -14.43 16.37
CA GLY A 290 -47.01 -14.73 17.79
C GLY A 290 -45.85 -14.23 18.64
N GLY A 291 -45.51 -15.00 19.69
CA GLY A 291 -44.41 -14.67 20.60
C GLY A 291 -44.86 -13.80 21.78
N GLU A 292 -43.94 -13.00 22.32
CA GLU A 292 -44.16 -12.18 23.51
C GLU A 292 -43.88 -10.69 23.23
N ASN A 293 -44.82 -9.80 23.55
CA ASN A 293 -44.63 -8.34 23.56
C ASN A 293 -44.05 -7.74 22.24
N ASN A 294 -44.32 -8.37 21.08
CA ASN A 294 -43.87 -7.88 19.78
C ASN A 294 -44.83 -6.83 19.21
N ILE A 295 -44.32 -5.81 18.52
CA ILE A 295 -45.08 -4.64 18.04
C ILE A 295 -44.81 -4.43 16.55
N GLY A 296 -45.70 -4.89 15.67
CA GLY A 296 -45.63 -4.65 14.22
C GLY A 296 -46.66 -3.61 13.77
N ILE A 297 -46.26 -2.34 13.66
CA ILE A 297 -47.19 -1.23 13.36
C ILE A 297 -46.86 -0.44 12.09
N GLY A 298 -45.72 -0.72 11.44
CA GLY A 298 -45.50 -0.28 10.05
C GLY A 298 -46.42 -1.05 9.09
N SER A 299 -47.00 -0.38 8.09
CA SER A 299 -48.00 -1.04 7.24
C SER A 299 -47.40 -2.19 6.43
N PHE A 300 -48.12 -3.30 6.29
CA PHE A 300 -47.64 -4.55 5.68
C PHE A 300 -46.36 -5.14 6.32
N SER A 301 -45.93 -4.65 7.50
CA SER A 301 -44.74 -5.18 8.19
C SER A 301 -44.96 -6.60 8.70
N THR A 302 -43.87 -7.35 8.87
CA THR A 302 -43.91 -8.72 9.40
C THR A 302 -42.99 -8.90 10.60
N ILE A 303 -43.47 -9.59 11.63
CA ILE A 303 -42.68 -10.16 12.72
C ILE A 303 -43.04 -11.65 12.84
N SER A 304 -42.12 -12.54 12.49
CA SER A 304 -42.37 -13.99 12.43
C SER A 304 -42.42 -14.68 13.81
N GLY A 305 -42.23 -13.93 14.90
CA GLY A 305 -42.26 -14.41 16.29
C GLY A 305 -41.16 -13.76 17.11
N GLY A 306 -40.77 -14.41 18.22
CA GLY A 306 -39.72 -13.91 19.12
C GLY A 306 -40.29 -13.16 20.34
N ALA A 307 -39.46 -12.32 20.96
CA ALA A 307 -39.82 -11.56 22.16
C ALA A 307 -39.40 -10.08 22.07
N GLY A 308 -40.29 -9.17 22.46
CA GLY A 308 -40.03 -7.73 22.63
C GLY A 308 -39.55 -7.00 21.37
N SER A 309 -39.83 -7.51 20.17
CA SER A 309 -39.33 -6.93 18.91
C SER A 309 -40.31 -5.93 18.31
N THR A 310 -39.80 -4.83 17.76
CA THR A 310 -40.59 -3.71 17.23
C THR A 310 -40.31 -3.48 15.74
N ASN A 311 -41.35 -3.32 14.93
CA ASN A 311 -41.27 -3.04 13.51
C ASN A 311 -42.23 -1.90 13.12
N ASN A 312 -41.66 -0.72 12.90
CA ASN A 312 -42.39 0.52 12.62
C ASN A 312 -42.32 0.94 11.14
N ALA A 313 -41.62 0.19 10.29
CA ALA A 313 -41.42 0.52 8.88
C ALA A 313 -42.36 -0.26 7.94
N GLU A 314 -42.73 0.37 6.82
CA GLU A 314 -43.57 -0.25 5.81
C GLU A 314 -42.84 -1.38 5.06
N TYR A 315 -43.54 -2.49 4.78
CA TYR A 315 -43.00 -3.68 4.11
C TYR A 315 -41.74 -4.31 4.75
N ALA A 316 -41.34 -3.87 5.93
CA ALA A 316 -40.14 -4.34 6.61
C ALA A 316 -40.38 -5.67 7.35
N ALA A 317 -39.35 -6.49 7.51
CA ALA A 317 -39.48 -7.85 8.03
C ALA A 317 -38.50 -8.17 9.17
N ILE A 318 -39.01 -8.76 10.26
CA ILE A 318 -38.22 -9.33 11.36
C ILE A 318 -38.51 -10.83 11.44
N SER A 319 -37.51 -11.66 11.15
CA SER A 319 -37.69 -13.13 11.10
C SER A 319 -37.70 -13.81 12.47
N GLY A 320 -37.43 -13.09 13.57
CA GLY A 320 -37.57 -13.57 14.94
C GLY A 320 -36.51 -12.99 15.89
N GLY A 321 -36.21 -13.70 16.97
CA GLY A 321 -35.20 -13.30 17.96
C GLY A 321 -35.76 -12.52 19.16
N GLU A 322 -34.89 -11.86 19.92
CA GLU A 322 -35.26 -11.01 21.04
C GLU A 322 -34.87 -9.53 20.77
N ARG A 323 -35.77 -8.59 21.11
CA ARG A 323 -35.54 -7.14 21.14
C ARG A 323 -35.00 -6.54 19.83
N GLN A 324 -35.40 -7.10 18.69
CA GLN A 324 -35.08 -6.53 17.38
C GLN A 324 -35.87 -5.23 17.17
N SER A 325 -35.31 -4.25 16.47
CA SER A 325 -36.00 -2.97 16.22
C SER A 325 -35.77 -2.47 14.80
N ILE A 326 -36.85 -2.17 14.07
CA ILE A 326 -36.82 -1.40 12.82
C ILE A 326 -37.62 -0.12 13.05
N GLY A 327 -36.95 1.03 12.97
CA GLY A 327 -37.54 2.36 13.16
C GLY A 327 -38.49 2.80 12.03
N PRO A 328 -39.28 3.87 12.24
CA PRO A 328 -40.10 4.47 11.19
C PRO A 328 -39.30 4.88 9.94
N ASP A 329 -40.01 5.09 8.84
CA ASP A 329 -39.52 5.56 7.53
C ASP A 329 -38.38 4.71 6.92
N SER A 330 -38.13 3.52 7.47
CA SER A 330 -37.07 2.59 7.06
C SER A 330 -37.62 1.50 6.14
N HIS A 331 -38.41 1.91 5.15
CA HIS A 331 -39.21 1.02 4.28
C HIS A 331 -38.37 -0.10 3.66
N TRP A 332 -38.95 -1.29 3.52
CA TRP A 332 -38.32 -2.50 2.94
C TRP A 332 -37.08 -3.05 3.69
N SER A 333 -36.80 -2.58 4.91
CA SER A 333 -35.66 -3.07 5.71
C SER A 333 -35.91 -4.47 6.29
N SER A 334 -34.83 -5.18 6.65
CA SER A 334 -34.95 -6.52 7.23
C SER A 334 -33.97 -6.83 8.37
N ILE A 335 -34.45 -7.62 9.34
CA ILE A 335 -33.64 -8.21 10.41
C ILE A 335 -33.87 -9.73 10.48
N GLY A 336 -32.83 -10.51 10.19
CA GLY A 336 -32.91 -11.98 10.10
C GLY A 336 -33.02 -12.72 11.45
N GLY A 337 -32.78 -12.04 12.58
CA GLY A 337 -33.02 -12.56 13.93
C GLY A 337 -31.92 -12.21 14.93
N GLY A 338 -31.73 -13.05 15.96
CA GLY A 338 -30.68 -12.90 16.98
C GLY A 338 -31.13 -12.16 18.24
N PHE A 339 -30.31 -11.26 18.77
CA PHE A 339 -30.57 -10.45 19.97
C PHE A 339 -30.21 -8.97 19.75
N ARG A 340 -31.16 -8.05 20.01
CA ARG A 340 -30.95 -6.58 20.01
C ARG A 340 -30.34 -5.96 18.74
N ASN A 341 -30.59 -6.50 17.54
CA ASN A 341 -30.15 -5.82 16.33
C ASN A 341 -31.12 -4.67 15.97
N LEU A 342 -30.58 -3.59 15.43
CA LEU A 342 -31.28 -2.32 15.18
C LEU A 342 -31.13 -1.88 13.73
N VAL A 343 -32.23 -1.43 13.14
CA VAL A 343 -32.26 -0.52 11.98
C VAL A 343 -32.90 0.79 12.45
N GLY A 344 -32.09 1.85 12.50
CA GLY A 344 -32.50 3.20 12.86
C GLY A 344 -33.36 3.87 11.78
N GLU A 345 -34.02 4.96 12.17
CA GLU A 345 -35.08 5.62 11.40
C GLU A 345 -34.59 6.16 10.04
N ILE A 346 -35.47 6.24 9.04
CA ILE A 346 -35.16 6.77 7.68
C ILE A 346 -34.11 5.91 6.92
N SER A 347 -33.84 4.67 7.37
CA SER A 347 -32.80 3.80 6.77
C SER A 347 -33.40 2.83 5.76
N MET A 348 -33.96 3.36 4.67
CA MET A 348 -34.68 2.57 3.66
C MET A 348 -33.81 1.43 3.07
N GLY A 349 -34.38 0.23 2.96
CA GLY A 349 -33.72 -0.96 2.40
C GLY A 349 -32.55 -1.51 3.23
N ALA A 350 -32.36 -1.07 4.48
CA ALA A 350 -31.29 -1.52 5.34
C ALA A 350 -31.47 -2.99 5.77
N THR A 351 -30.37 -3.75 5.90
CA THR A 351 -30.45 -5.19 6.20
C THR A 351 -29.43 -5.63 7.25
N VAL A 352 -29.90 -6.23 8.34
CA VAL A 352 -29.06 -6.94 9.32
C VAL A 352 -29.40 -8.43 9.27
N ALA A 353 -28.47 -9.26 8.79
CA ALA A 353 -28.73 -10.70 8.61
C ALA A 353 -28.97 -11.44 9.94
N GLY A 354 -28.53 -10.88 11.07
CA GLY A 354 -28.79 -11.36 12.43
C GLY A 354 -27.65 -11.00 13.38
N GLY A 355 -27.43 -11.83 14.41
CA GLY A 355 -26.33 -11.68 15.35
C GLY A 355 -26.73 -11.03 16.67
N TYR A 356 -25.77 -10.37 17.33
CA TYR A 356 -25.89 -9.79 18.66
C TYR A 356 -25.57 -8.28 18.64
N GLU A 357 -26.51 -7.42 19.03
CA GLU A 357 -26.31 -5.96 19.19
C GLU A 357 -25.71 -5.23 17.96
N ASN A 358 -25.95 -5.73 16.74
CA ASN A 358 -25.53 -5.05 15.51
C ASN A 358 -26.51 -3.92 15.14
N SER A 359 -26.00 -2.76 14.74
CA SER A 359 -26.80 -1.53 14.56
C SER A 359 -26.54 -0.85 13.22
N ILE A 360 -27.59 -0.62 12.44
CA ILE A 360 -27.59 0.38 11.37
C ILE A 360 -28.20 1.65 11.97
N SER A 361 -27.44 2.75 11.98
CA SER A 361 -27.89 4.04 12.54
C SER A 361 -29.01 4.66 11.71
N SER A 362 -29.74 5.62 12.29
CA SER A 362 -30.72 6.41 11.53
C SER A 362 -30.06 7.17 10.36
N ASN A 363 -30.81 7.36 9.27
CA ASN A 363 -30.36 7.99 8.02
C ASN A 363 -29.21 7.23 7.31
N ALA A 364 -29.14 5.90 7.45
CA ALA A 364 -28.21 5.04 6.72
C ALA A 364 -28.93 4.13 5.69
N PRO A 365 -29.56 4.71 4.64
CA PRO A 365 -30.28 3.94 3.62
C PRO A 365 -29.33 3.02 2.83
N PHE A 366 -29.83 1.84 2.47
CA PHE A 366 -29.10 0.78 1.77
C PHE A 366 -27.80 0.32 2.47
N ALA A 367 -27.67 0.55 3.79
CA ALA A 367 -26.62 -0.04 4.60
C ALA A 367 -26.89 -1.52 4.88
N SER A 368 -25.84 -2.32 5.14
CA SER A 368 -26.02 -3.71 5.55
C SER A 368 -24.96 -4.27 6.49
N ILE A 369 -25.38 -5.21 7.33
CA ILE A 369 -24.53 -5.97 8.26
C ILE A 369 -24.79 -7.47 8.08
N GLY A 370 -23.77 -8.22 7.68
CA GLY A 370 -23.83 -9.67 7.38
C GLY A 370 -23.97 -10.58 8.61
N GLY A 371 -23.90 -10.01 9.82
CA GLY A 371 -24.08 -10.70 11.10
C GLY A 371 -23.02 -10.28 12.12
N GLY A 372 -22.64 -11.19 13.01
CA GLY A 372 -21.60 -10.95 14.01
C GLY A 372 -22.13 -10.34 15.32
N SER A 373 -21.27 -9.59 16.00
CA SER A 373 -21.53 -8.95 17.29
C SER A 373 -21.17 -7.46 17.24
N ARG A 374 -22.02 -6.59 17.78
CA ARG A 374 -21.73 -5.17 18.07
C ARG A 374 -21.22 -4.32 16.89
N ASN A 375 -21.41 -4.77 15.65
CA ASN A 375 -20.99 -4.03 14.46
C ASN A 375 -21.96 -2.86 14.20
N LEU A 376 -21.45 -1.70 13.77
CA LEU A 376 -22.25 -0.51 13.51
C LEU A 376 -21.99 0.10 12.13
N VAL A 377 -23.06 0.41 11.40
CA VAL A 377 -23.00 1.20 10.15
C VAL A 377 -23.76 2.50 10.30
N GLY A 378 -23.03 3.62 10.25
CA GLY A 378 -23.53 4.98 10.41
C GLY A 378 -23.86 5.73 9.11
N ALA A 379 -23.49 5.19 7.94
CA ALA A 379 -23.58 5.91 6.66
C ALA A 379 -24.34 5.16 5.56
N ARG A 380 -24.93 5.94 4.64
CA ARG A 380 -25.58 5.48 3.40
C ARG A 380 -24.71 4.50 2.61
N ASN A 381 -25.34 3.52 1.97
CA ASN A 381 -24.71 2.57 1.03
C ASN A 381 -23.46 1.84 1.58
N SER A 382 -23.32 1.72 2.90
CA SER A 382 -22.10 1.20 3.55
C SER A 382 -22.32 -0.19 4.16
N HIS A 383 -21.25 -0.99 4.22
CA HIS A 383 -21.38 -2.44 4.39
C HIS A 383 -20.40 -2.99 5.45
N ILE A 384 -20.88 -3.87 6.34
CA ILE A 384 -20.03 -4.70 7.20
C ILE A 384 -20.34 -6.18 6.95
N GLY A 385 -19.35 -6.97 6.55
CA GLY A 385 -19.53 -8.40 6.26
C GLY A 385 -19.85 -9.26 7.50
N GLY A 386 -19.46 -8.79 8.69
CA GLY A 386 -19.68 -9.43 9.99
C GLY A 386 -18.53 -9.10 10.94
N GLY A 387 -18.26 -9.95 11.92
CA GLY A 387 -17.15 -9.77 12.89
C GLY A 387 -17.63 -9.30 14.27
N ASP A 388 -16.73 -8.67 15.03
CA ASP A 388 -17.01 -8.08 16.35
C ASP A 388 -16.51 -6.61 16.40
N ASP A 389 -17.29 -5.69 16.96
CA ASP A 389 -16.92 -4.26 17.12
C ASP A 389 -16.45 -3.51 15.85
N ASN A 390 -16.83 -3.92 14.64
CA ASN A 390 -16.47 -3.15 13.43
C ASN A 390 -17.41 -1.94 13.24
N LEU A 391 -16.85 -0.79 12.88
CA LEU A 391 -17.53 0.51 12.91
C LEU A 391 -17.30 1.31 11.62
N VAL A 392 -18.38 1.62 10.90
CA VAL A 392 -18.40 2.68 9.87
C VAL A 392 -19.16 3.86 10.44
N HIS A 393 -18.53 5.03 10.54
CA HIS A 393 -19.12 6.25 11.11
C HIS A 393 -20.19 6.89 10.22
N SER A 394 -20.87 7.91 10.77
CA SER A 394 -21.64 8.91 10.01
C SER A 394 -20.80 9.55 8.90
N GLU A 395 -21.44 9.90 7.77
CA GLU A 395 -20.79 10.51 6.59
C GLU A 395 -19.55 9.77 6.02
N ALA A 396 -19.32 8.51 6.37
CA ALA A 396 -18.37 7.62 5.72
C ALA A 396 -19.05 6.84 4.57
N GLY A 397 -19.75 7.53 3.67
CA GLY A 397 -20.65 6.91 2.68
C GLY A 397 -19.96 5.96 1.70
N TYR A 398 -20.69 4.96 1.20
CA TYR A 398 -20.18 3.92 0.29
C TYR A 398 -19.03 3.05 0.84
N SER A 399 -18.68 3.15 2.12
CA SER A 399 -17.53 2.45 2.70
C SER A 399 -17.85 0.98 3.02
N THR A 400 -16.81 0.14 3.09
CA THR A 400 -16.96 -1.30 3.36
C THR A 400 -15.92 -1.83 4.33
N ILE A 401 -16.35 -2.60 5.33
CA ILE A 401 -15.49 -3.46 6.16
C ILE A 401 -15.83 -4.92 5.89
N GLY A 402 -14.88 -5.72 5.40
CA GLY A 402 -15.09 -7.13 5.07
C GLY A 402 -15.42 -8.01 6.28
N GLY A 403 -14.96 -7.61 7.46
CA GLY A 403 -15.25 -8.19 8.77
C GLY A 403 -14.04 -8.06 9.71
N GLY A 404 -13.91 -8.94 10.69
CA GLY A 404 -12.77 -8.93 11.63
C GLY A 404 -13.16 -8.41 13.02
N THR A 405 -12.22 -7.76 13.69
CA THR A 405 -12.39 -7.22 15.06
C THR A 405 -11.93 -5.77 15.15
N GLU A 406 -12.74 -4.89 15.75
CA GLU A 406 -12.36 -3.50 16.09
C GLU A 406 -11.83 -2.66 14.89
N ASN A 407 -12.28 -2.93 13.66
CA ASN A 407 -11.89 -2.13 12.49
C ASN A 407 -12.80 -0.90 12.33
N GLU A 408 -12.23 0.26 12.02
CA GLU A 408 -12.93 1.56 12.07
C GLU A 408 -12.73 2.38 10.78
N ILE A 409 -13.82 2.88 10.19
CA ILE A 409 -13.79 3.89 9.11
C ILE A 409 -14.51 5.15 9.61
N LYS A 410 -13.78 6.27 9.69
CA LYS A 410 -14.23 7.53 10.32
C LYS A 410 -14.95 8.49 9.36
N GLU A 411 -15.50 9.55 9.95
CA GLU A 411 -16.33 10.56 9.27
C GLU A 411 -15.64 11.18 8.05
N ASN A 412 -16.41 11.45 7.00
CA ASN A 412 -15.96 12.01 5.71
C ASN A 412 -14.92 11.16 4.95
N ALA A 413 -14.72 9.89 5.31
CA ALA A 413 -13.87 8.95 4.58
C ALA A 413 -14.65 8.17 3.50
N ASP A 414 -15.53 8.83 2.73
CA ASP A 414 -16.35 8.19 1.68
C ASP A 414 -15.54 7.26 0.75
N GLY A 415 -16.15 6.14 0.36
CA GLY A 415 -15.58 5.15 -0.56
C GLY A 415 -14.46 4.26 0.01
N SER A 416 -14.17 4.37 1.31
CA SER A 416 -13.03 3.67 1.92
C SER A 416 -13.29 2.19 2.18
N PHE A 417 -12.22 1.38 2.15
CA PHE A 417 -12.30 -0.08 2.26
C PHE A 417 -11.34 -0.64 3.32
N ILE A 418 -11.85 -1.45 4.24
CA ILE A 418 -11.05 -2.32 5.11
C ILE A 418 -11.39 -3.78 4.81
N GLY A 419 -10.44 -4.57 4.31
CA GLY A 419 -10.67 -5.97 3.95
C GLY A 419 -10.94 -6.90 5.14
N GLY A 420 -10.43 -6.51 6.31
CA GLY A 420 -10.69 -7.13 7.61
C GLY A 420 -9.43 -7.16 8.48
N GLY A 421 -9.36 -8.09 9.44
CA GLY A 421 -8.25 -8.17 10.39
C GLY A 421 -8.63 -7.61 11.76
N SER A 422 -7.67 -7.04 12.49
CA SER A 422 -7.88 -6.50 13.83
C SER A 422 -7.38 -5.05 13.94
N GLU A 423 -8.19 -4.17 14.53
CA GLU A 423 -7.79 -2.80 14.91
C GLU A 423 -7.27 -1.91 13.76
N ASN A 424 -7.72 -2.14 12.51
CA ASN A 424 -7.31 -1.32 11.38
C ASN A 424 -8.22 -0.07 11.28
N VAL A 425 -7.64 1.10 11.05
CA VAL A 425 -8.36 2.39 11.12
C VAL A 425 -8.10 3.26 9.89
N ILE A 426 -9.18 3.77 9.29
CA ILE A 426 -9.13 4.84 8.27
C ILE A 426 -9.73 6.12 8.88
N GLY A 427 -8.90 7.16 8.94
CA GLY A 427 -9.15 8.41 9.68
C GLY A 427 -10.08 9.41 9.00
N GLU A 428 -10.42 10.45 9.75
CA GLU A 428 -11.38 11.48 9.36
C GLU A 428 -10.96 12.23 8.10
N ASN A 429 -11.89 12.43 7.16
CA ASN A 429 -11.64 13.11 5.87
C ASN A 429 -10.55 12.43 5.01
N ALA A 430 -10.36 11.11 5.11
CA ALA A 430 -9.44 10.33 4.26
C ALA A 430 -10.16 9.46 3.20
N PRO A 431 -11.03 10.02 2.33
CA PRO A 431 -11.81 9.25 1.37
C PRO A 431 -10.95 8.50 0.35
N GLU A 432 -11.58 7.50 -0.28
CA GLU A 432 -10.99 6.61 -1.30
C GLU A 432 -9.72 5.89 -0.80
N SER A 433 -9.62 5.65 0.50
CA SER A 433 -8.47 5.00 1.14
C SER A 433 -8.72 3.52 1.40
N VAL A 434 -7.65 2.72 1.40
CA VAL A 434 -7.74 1.24 1.41
C VAL A 434 -6.79 0.64 2.45
N ILE A 435 -7.32 -0.21 3.34
CA ILE A 435 -6.51 -1.15 4.13
C ILE A 435 -6.94 -2.56 3.76
N ALA A 436 -6.11 -3.31 3.03
CA ALA A 436 -6.48 -4.67 2.60
C ALA A 436 -6.66 -5.65 3.77
N GLY A 437 -6.05 -5.35 4.92
CA GLY A 437 -6.34 -5.93 6.23
C GLY A 437 -5.11 -5.89 7.14
N GLY A 438 -5.06 -6.74 8.17
CA GLY A 438 -3.88 -6.91 9.02
C GLY A 438 -4.15 -6.60 10.49
N LEU A 439 -3.13 -6.11 11.21
CA LEU A 439 -3.18 -5.75 12.63
C LEU A 439 -2.74 -4.30 12.86
N GLN A 440 -3.57 -3.47 13.49
CA GLN A 440 -3.21 -2.10 13.91
C GLN A 440 -2.57 -1.25 12.79
N ASN A 441 -3.07 -1.37 11.55
CA ASN A 441 -2.66 -0.49 10.45
C ASN A 441 -3.53 0.77 10.44
N LEU A 442 -2.92 1.94 10.21
CA LEU A 442 -3.56 3.24 10.37
C LEU A 442 -3.31 4.15 9.16
N ILE A 443 -4.40 4.59 8.52
CA ILE A 443 -4.41 5.74 7.61
C ILE A 443 -5.02 6.90 8.39
N GLU A 444 -4.26 7.96 8.65
CA GLU A 444 -4.70 9.08 9.50
C GLU A 444 -5.64 10.08 8.78
N SER A 445 -6.10 11.09 9.52
CA SER A 445 -6.98 12.14 9.01
C SER A 445 -6.41 12.90 7.82
N ASN A 446 -7.25 13.24 6.85
CA ASN A 446 -6.90 13.92 5.59
C ASN A 446 -5.93 13.13 4.67
N ALA A 447 -5.58 11.86 4.98
CA ALA A 447 -4.59 11.09 4.23
C ALA A 447 -5.13 10.49 2.91
N THR A 448 -5.79 11.31 2.09
CA THR A 448 -6.67 10.90 0.97
C THR A 448 -6.00 10.01 -0.10
N TRP A 449 -6.79 9.10 -0.70
CA TRP A 449 -6.36 8.14 -1.72
C TRP A 449 -5.14 7.27 -1.31
N SER A 450 -4.93 7.04 -0.02
CA SER A 450 -3.78 6.27 0.47
C SER A 450 -4.11 4.80 0.66
N ALA A 451 -3.08 3.93 0.60
CA ALA A 451 -3.28 2.48 0.63
C ALA A 451 -2.29 1.77 1.55
N ILE A 452 -2.80 0.85 2.39
CA ILE A 452 -2.02 -0.14 3.13
C ILE A 452 -2.40 -1.54 2.66
N GLY A 453 -1.45 -2.24 2.02
CA GLY A 453 -1.66 -3.56 1.41
C GLY A 453 -1.74 -4.73 2.40
N GLY A 454 -1.51 -4.49 3.69
CA GLY A 454 -1.59 -5.49 4.75
C GLY A 454 -0.52 -5.30 5.82
N GLY A 455 -0.20 -6.38 6.54
CA GLY A 455 0.88 -6.39 7.53
C GLY A 455 0.42 -5.94 8.92
N GLY A 456 1.36 -5.43 9.72
CA GLY A 456 1.08 -4.94 11.07
C GLY A 456 1.75 -3.61 11.39
N TYR A 457 1.08 -2.76 12.18
CA TYR A 457 1.60 -1.47 12.66
C TYR A 457 2.01 -0.47 11.55
N ASN A 458 1.59 -0.66 10.31
CA ASN A 458 1.96 0.26 9.23
C ASN A 458 1.09 1.52 9.31
N ARG A 459 1.71 2.69 9.11
CA ARG A 459 1.04 3.99 9.36
C ARG A 459 1.33 5.00 8.26
N ILE A 460 0.26 5.62 7.74
CA ILE A 460 0.33 6.77 6.84
C ILE A 460 -0.24 7.98 7.60
N ASN A 461 0.62 8.93 7.97
CA ASN A 461 0.25 10.05 8.81
C ASN A 461 -0.61 11.10 8.10
N ALA A 462 -1.20 11.96 8.92
CA ALA A 462 -2.16 12.98 8.52
C ALA A 462 -1.64 13.91 7.41
N ASP A 463 -2.57 14.37 6.58
CA ASP A 463 -2.34 15.21 5.39
C ASP A 463 -1.44 14.58 4.30
N SER A 464 -1.19 13.26 4.33
CA SER A 464 -0.55 12.53 3.21
C SER A 464 -1.47 12.41 1.98
N PHE A 465 -0.92 12.18 0.79
CA PHE A 465 -1.71 12.17 -0.45
C PHE A 465 -1.23 11.12 -1.46
N ARG A 466 -2.10 10.15 -1.81
CA ARG A 466 -1.80 9.07 -2.77
C ARG A 466 -0.54 8.27 -2.43
N SER A 467 -0.30 8.05 -1.14
CA SER A 467 0.89 7.35 -0.66
C SER A 467 0.55 5.89 -0.28
N THR A 468 1.49 4.97 -0.47
CA THR A 468 1.20 3.52 -0.41
C THR A 468 2.23 2.76 0.41
N ILE A 469 1.77 2.01 1.41
CA ILE A 469 2.57 0.99 2.10
C ILE A 469 2.05 -0.38 1.66
N SER A 470 2.78 -1.11 0.81
CA SER A 470 2.28 -2.38 0.25
C SER A 470 2.18 -3.52 1.29
N GLY A 471 2.78 -3.35 2.47
CA GLY A 471 2.67 -4.25 3.61
C GLY A 471 3.87 -4.13 4.55
N GLY A 472 4.18 -5.19 5.29
CA GLY A 472 5.33 -5.25 6.20
C GLY A 472 5.00 -5.01 7.67
N PHE A 473 5.98 -4.61 8.47
CA PHE A 473 5.85 -4.38 9.91
C PHE A 473 6.38 -3.00 10.33
N SER A 474 5.56 -2.21 11.01
CA SER A 474 5.92 -0.89 11.55
C SER A 474 6.54 0.09 10.53
N ASN A 475 6.16 0.01 9.25
CA ASN A 475 6.60 1.00 8.27
C ASN A 475 5.75 2.28 8.40
N VAL A 476 6.39 3.45 8.28
CA VAL A 476 5.76 4.74 8.57
C VAL A 476 5.98 5.73 7.42
N MET A 477 4.94 6.50 7.12
CA MET A 477 5.03 7.74 6.34
C MET A 477 4.64 8.89 7.27
N GLU A 478 5.62 9.67 7.74
CA GLU A 478 5.44 10.70 8.77
C GLU A 478 5.22 12.09 8.16
N GLY A 479 4.13 12.75 8.55
CA GLY A 479 3.77 14.08 8.06
C GLY A 479 3.29 14.05 6.60
N LYS A 480 3.44 15.20 5.91
CA LYS A 480 2.90 15.45 4.57
C LYS A 480 3.67 14.71 3.48
N VAL A 481 3.42 13.42 3.31
CA VAL A 481 4.08 12.57 2.31
C VAL A 481 3.17 12.40 1.09
N GLU A 482 3.63 12.83 -0.08
CA GLU A 482 2.86 12.76 -1.34
C GLU A 482 3.41 11.70 -2.30
N ARG A 483 2.52 10.93 -2.95
CA ARG A 483 2.79 10.00 -4.07
C ARG A 483 3.94 9.01 -3.82
N SER A 484 4.27 8.74 -2.56
CA SER A 484 5.46 7.98 -2.19
C SER A 484 5.08 6.55 -1.80
N THR A 485 6.03 5.61 -1.93
CA THR A 485 5.77 4.18 -1.75
C THR A 485 6.77 3.53 -0.79
N ILE A 486 6.27 2.73 0.15
CA ILE A 486 7.05 1.72 0.88
C ILE A 486 6.53 0.35 0.45
N SER A 487 7.32 -0.42 -0.31
CA SER A 487 6.85 -1.69 -0.90
C SER A 487 6.83 -2.87 0.10
N GLY A 488 7.28 -2.65 1.33
CA GLY A 488 7.27 -3.64 2.41
C GLY A 488 8.45 -3.46 3.36
N GLY A 489 8.83 -4.55 4.03
CA GLY A 489 9.96 -4.58 4.98
C GLY A 489 9.55 -4.26 6.42
N GLU A 490 10.53 -3.90 7.24
CA GLU A 490 10.36 -3.59 8.67
C GLU A 490 10.92 -2.20 9.01
N GLN A 491 10.17 -1.39 9.78
CA GLN A 491 10.61 -0.10 10.33
C GLN A 491 11.11 0.93 9.28
N ASN A 492 10.74 0.80 8.01
CA ASN A 492 11.14 1.76 6.98
C ASN A 492 10.32 3.05 7.10
N HIS A 493 10.96 4.20 6.84
CA HIS A 493 10.40 5.51 7.19
C HIS A 493 10.58 6.54 6.07
N ILE A 494 9.50 7.18 5.64
CA ILE A 494 9.52 8.35 4.73
C ILE A 494 8.92 9.55 5.48
N THR A 495 9.54 10.73 5.44
CA THR A 495 9.12 11.86 6.30
C THR A 495 8.81 13.18 5.56
N TYR A 496 8.09 14.07 6.26
CA TYR A 496 7.84 15.50 6.04
C TYR A 496 8.13 16.05 4.64
N PHE A 497 7.10 16.23 3.81
CA PHE A 497 7.20 16.85 2.48
C PHE A 497 8.03 16.08 1.45
N ALA A 498 8.30 14.78 1.68
CA ALA A 498 8.76 13.87 0.64
C ALA A 498 7.69 13.70 -0.47
N ASN A 499 8.12 13.75 -1.74
CA ASN A 499 7.25 13.65 -2.91
C ASN A 499 7.77 12.62 -3.92
N ALA A 500 6.93 11.68 -4.34
CA ALA A 500 7.27 10.63 -5.31
C ALA A 500 8.53 9.80 -4.94
N THR A 501 8.79 9.61 -3.64
CA THR A 501 9.93 8.84 -3.13
C THR A 501 9.57 7.35 -2.98
N THR A 502 10.58 6.47 -2.99
CA THR A 502 10.35 5.01 -2.89
C THR A 502 11.33 4.34 -1.95
N ILE A 503 10.83 3.54 -1.00
CA ILE A 503 11.60 2.50 -0.32
C ILE A 503 11.06 1.14 -0.77
N ALA A 504 11.86 0.37 -1.51
CA ALA A 504 11.40 -0.91 -2.08
C ALA A 504 11.37 -2.07 -1.06
N GLY A 505 11.87 -1.86 0.16
CA GLY A 505 11.82 -2.80 1.27
C GLY A 505 13.03 -2.68 2.19
N GLY A 506 13.40 -3.77 2.85
CA GLY A 506 14.53 -3.82 3.79
C GLY A 506 14.14 -3.53 5.24
N MET A 507 15.12 -3.18 6.07
CA MET A 507 14.91 -2.89 7.51
C MET A 507 15.47 -1.53 7.90
N ASN A 508 14.66 -0.69 8.57
CA ASN A 508 15.06 0.60 9.12
C ASN A 508 15.76 1.52 8.08
N ASN A 509 15.28 1.52 6.83
CA ASN A 509 15.74 2.48 5.83
C ASN A 509 14.90 3.77 5.91
N ARG A 510 15.52 4.94 5.69
CA ARG A 510 14.91 6.26 5.93
C ARG A 510 15.09 7.20 4.74
N ILE A 511 14.02 7.90 4.35
CA ILE A 511 14.07 9.04 3.43
C ILE A 511 13.43 10.24 4.11
N ASP A 512 14.23 11.27 4.43
CA ASP A 512 13.72 12.53 4.97
C ASP A 512 13.40 13.55 3.88
N GLY A 513 12.34 14.32 4.10
CA GLY A 513 11.95 15.43 3.24
C GLY A 513 12.19 16.82 3.88
N PRO A 514 12.10 17.91 3.10
CA PRO A 514 11.59 17.97 1.72
C PRO A 514 12.55 17.35 0.70
N THR A 515 12.09 16.35 -0.04
CA THR A 515 12.89 15.67 -1.08
C THR A 515 11.99 15.05 -2.15
N GLY A 516 12.39 15.14 -3.42
CA GLY A 516 11.59 14.68 -4.56
C GLY A 516 12.24 13.54 -5.34
N GLY A 517 11.52 12.45 -5.58
CA GLY A 517 11.96 11.37 -6.48
C GLY A 517 13.08 10.44 -5.99
N SER A 518 13.52 10.59 -4.73
CA SER A 518 14.61 9.81 -4.16
C SER A 518 14.21 8.36 -3.83
N THR A 519 15.14 7.41 -3.96
CA THR A 519 14.86 5.96 -3.90
C THR A 519 15.86 5.20 -3.05
N ILE A 520 15.37 4.31 -2.18
CA ILE A 520 16.16 3.25 -1.53
C ILE A 520 15.62 1.89 -1.99
N SER A 521 16.42 1.13 -2.73
CA SER A 521 16.00 -0.16 -3.31
C SER A 521 16.01 -1.32 -2.31
N GLY A 522 16.45 -1.10 -1.07
CA GLY A 522 16.38 -2.06 0.03
C GLY A 522 17.55 -1.94 0.99
N GLY A 523 17.97 -3.07 1.58
CA GLY A 523 19.08 -3.13 2.52
C GLY A 523 18.68 -2.80 3.96
N VAL A 524 19.66 -2.38 4.78
CA VAL A 524 19.48 -2.14 6.22
C VAL A 524 20.14 -0.82 6.63
N ASN A 525 19.44 0.00 7.44
CA ASN A 525 19.95 1.28 7.96
C ASN A 525 20.39 2.30 6.88
N ASN A 526 19.91 2.20 5.64
CA ASN A 526 20.27 3.17 4.60
C ASN A 526 19.42 4.44 4.74
N HIS A 527 20.04 5.62 4.60
CA HIS A 527 19.41 6.90 4.90
C HIS A 527 19.68 7.95 3.81
N ILE A 528 18.61 8.54 3.28
CA ILE A 528 18.66 9.75 2.44
C ILE A 528 18.08 10.90 3.26
N GLN A 529 18.82 11.99 3.43
CA GLN A 529 18.40 13.19 4.15
C GLN A 529 17.57 14.15 3.28
N ASP A 530 17.07 15.21 3.91
CA ASP A 530 16.33 16.30 3.28
C ASP A 530 17.16 17.07 2.24
N GLU A 531 16.47 17.74 1.31
CA GLU A 531 17.04 18.47 0.16
C GLU A 531 17.81 17.59 -0.86
N ALA A 532 18.09 16.31 -0.57
CA ALA A 532 18.76 15.36 -1.48
C ALA A 532 17.81 14.76 -2.55
N SER A 533 17.12 15.62 -3.30
CA SER A 533 16.12 15.21 -4.31
C SER A 533 16.74 14.43 -5.47
N GLY A 534 16.12 13.31 -5.87
CA GLY A 534 16.57 12.42 -6.94
C GLY A 534 17.73 11.49 -6.55
N ALA A 535 18.11 11.46 -5.27
CA ALA A 535 19.19 10.58 -4.80
C ALA A 535 18.77 9.10 -4.78
N THR A 536 19.71 8.19 -5.03
CA THR A 536 19.47 6.74 -5.06
C THR A 536 20.44 5.97 -4.17
N ILE A 537 19.92 5.04 -3.36
CA ILE A 537 20.71 4.00 -2.69
C ILE A 537 20.22 2.62 -3.18
N SER A 538 21.04 1.89 -3.92
CA SER A 538 20.66 0.58 -4.48
C SER A 538 20.54 -0.54 -3.43
N GLY A 539 21.00 -0.31 -2.20
CA GLY A 539 20.82 -1.20 -1.05
C GLY A 539 22.00 -1.15 -0.09
N GLY A 540 22.43 -2.31 0.41
CA GLY A 540 23.58 -2.43 1.31
C GLY A 540 23.25 -2.16 2.79
N TYR A 541 24.28 -1.84 3.58
CA TYR A 541 24.18 -1.58 5.02
C TYR A 541 24.71 -0.19 5.36
N ASN A 542 23.94 0.60 6.12
CA ASN A 542 24.39 1.87 6.72
C ASN A 542 24.88 2.93 5.69
N ASN A 543 24.40 2.89 4.44
CA ASN A 543 24.79 3.88 3.43
C ASN A 543 23.99 5.18 3.58
N PHE A 544 24.63 6.31 3.35
CA PHE A 544 24.14 7.63 3.74
C PHE A 544 24.22 8.65 2.61
N VAL A 545 23.12 9.34 2.32
CA VAL A 545 23.08 10.51 1.43
C VAL A 545 22.68 11.72 2.26
N GLY A 546 23.60 12.66 2.46
CA GLY A 546 23.39 13.84 3.29
C GLY A 546 22.69 15.01 2.59
N ASN A 547 22.38 16.06 3.35
CA ASN A 547 21.65 17.23 2.84
C ASN A 547 22.28 17.83 1.57
N ASN A 548 21.44 18.33 0.66
CA ASN A 548 21.84 18.90 -0.65
C ASN A 548 22.60 17.95 -1.59
N ALA A 549 22.68 16.65 -1.29
CA ALA A 549 23.26 15.65 -2.19
C ALA A 549 22.29 15.18 -3.30
N GLY A 550 21.55 16.12 -3.89
CA GLY A 550 20.54 15.83 -4.92
C GLY A 550 21.11 15.15 -6.18
N SER A 551 20.36 14.20 -6.74
CA SER A 551 20.75 13.37 -7.88
C SER A 551 22.07 12.62 -7.71
N SER A 552 22.46 12.32 -6.46
CA SER A 552 23.61 11.44 -6.17
C SER A 552 23.21 9.95 -6.20
N THR A 553 24.19 9.04 -6.22
CA THR A 553 23.93 7.60 -6.20
C THR A 553 24.96 6.85 -5.36
N ILE A 554 24.50 5.93 -4.52
CA ILE A 554 25.32 4.90 -3.85
C ILE A 554 24.80 3.53 -4.29
N ASP A 555 25.60 2.76 -5.03
CA ASP A 555 25.17 1.47 -5.59
C ASP A 555 25.19 0.30 -4.56
N GLY A 556 25.14 0.63 -3.27
CA GLY A 556 25.12 -0.30 -2.14
C GLY A 556 26.42 -0.31 -1.33
N GLY A 557 26.87 -1.50 -0.92
CA GLY A 557 28.03 -1.66 -0.04
C GLY A 557 27.73 -1.41 1.44
N GLU A 558 28.76 -1.06 2.21
CA GLU A 558 28.70 -0.88 3.67
C GLU A 558 29.23 0.51 4.09
N SER A 559 28.45 1.29 4.83
CA SER A 559 28.87 2.58 5.42
C SER A 559 29.44 3.60 4.42
N ASN A 560 29.01 3.58 3.15
CA ASN A 560 29.38 4.59 2.17
C ASN A 560 28.52 5.85 2.35
N SER A 561 29.10 7.04 2.12
CA SER A 561 28.45 8.32 2.40
C SER A 561 28.66 9.32 1.26
N THR A 562 27.61 10.04 0.83
CA THR A 562 27.77 11.23 -0.02
C THR A 562 27.01 12.44 0.51
N GLY A 563 27.71 13.56 0.66
CA GLY A 563 27.16 14.88 0.97
C GLY A 563 27.20 15.86 -0.21
N ALA A 564 27.30 15.38 -1.46
CA ALA A 564 27.38 16.25 -2.63
C ALA A 564 26.54 15.78 -3.82
N GLY A 565 25.77 16.71 -4.41
CA GLY A 565 24.85 16.39 -5.50
C GLY A 565 25.54 16.00 -6.81
N LEU A 566 24.87 15.17 -7.60
CA LEU A 566 25.36 14.60 -8.88
C LEU A 566 26.64 13.75 -8.73
N SER A 567 26.97 13.29 -7.52
CA SER A 567 28.09 12.37 -7.27
C SER A 567 27.67 10.89 -7.31
N ALA A 568 28.62 10.00 -7.55
CA ALA A 568 28.38 8.55 -7.59
C ALA A 568 29.41 7.76 -6.77
N ILE A 569 28.93 6.78 -5.99
CA ILE A 569 29.76 5.79 -5.29
C ILE A 569 29.31 4.39 -5.71
N GLY A 570 30.18 3.63 -6.37
CA GLY A 570 29.93 2.25 -6.84
C GLY A 570 29.89 1.17 -5.75
N GLY A 571 29.47 1.54 -4.53
CA GLY A 571 29.51 0.68 -3.34
C GLY A 571 30.91 0.57 -2.71
N GLY A 572 31.27 -0.62 -2.23
CA GLY A 572 32.45 -0.86 -1.40
C GLY A 572 32.18 -0.67 0.09
N GLN A 573 33.22 -0.38 0.90
CA GLN A 573 33.11 -0.13 2.34
C GLN A 573 33.68 1.24 2.70
N GLY A 574 32.91 2.07 3.43
CA GLY A 574 33.40 3.30 4.06
C GLY A 574 33.85 4.40 3.09
N ASN A 575 33.42 4.38 1.82
CA ASN A 575 33.79 5.40 0.84
C ASN A 575 32.96 6.67 1.02
N VAL A 576 33.59 7.85 0.92
CA VAL A 576 33.01 9.12 1.33
C VAL A 576 33.21 10.20 0.25
N VAL A 577 32.10 10.81 -0.18
CA VAL A 577 32.10 12.10 -0.88
C VAL A 577 31.53 13.17 0.06
N VAL A 578 32.15 14.34 0.17
CA VAL A 578 31.64 15.48 0.97
C VAL A 578 31.47 16.74 0.13
N HIS A 579 30.56 17.62 0.56
CA HIS A 579 30.38 18.95 -0.01
C HIS A 579 31.69 19.76 0.01
N PRO A 580 32.05 20.52 -1.05
CA PRO A 580 31.34 20.76 -2.30
C PRO A 580 31.75 19.81 -3.45
N GLY A 581 31.97 18.52 -3.17
CA GLY A 581 32.34 17.46 -4.13
C GLY A 581 31.28 17.09 -5.18
N HIS A 582 30.59 18.06 -5.76
CA HIS A 582 29.60 17.84 -6.80
C HIS A 582 30.24 17.21 -8.04
N TYR A 583 29.51 16.32 -8.73
CA TYR A 583 30.01 15.53 -9.87
C TYR A 583 31.20 14.59 -9.54
N ALA A 584 31.52 14.37 -8.26
CA ALA A 584 32.57 13.44 -7.87
C ALA A 584 32.19 11.98 -8.10
N VAL A 585 33.17 11.13 -8.42
CA VAL A 585 32.96 9.70 -8.65
C VAL A 585 33.96 8.87 -7.84
N ILE A 586 33.45 7.90 -7.08
CA ILE A 586 34.24 6.83 -6.47
C ILE A 586 33.74 5.50 -7.05
N GLY A 587 34.57 4.79 -7.82
CA GLY A 587 34.19 3.52 -8.44
C GLY A 587 33.88 2.38 -7.45
N GLY A 588 34.27 2.53 -6.18
CA GLY A 588 34.05 1.60 -5.09
C GLY A 588 35.29 1.52 -4.19
N GLY A 589 35.51 0.37 -3.55
CA GLY A 589 36.74 0.10 -2.77
C GLY A 589 36.56 0.23 -1.25
N LEU A 590 37.62 0.54 -0.53
CA LEU A 590 37.67 0.65 0.93
C LEU A 590 38.18 2.03 1.38
N SER A 591 37.36 2.83 2.06
CA SER A 591 37.76 4.09 2.70
C SER A 591 38.30 5.18 1.75
N ASN A 592 37.83 5.22 0.50
CA ASN A 592 38.20 6.27 -0.46
C ASN A 592 37.42 7.57 -0.20
N PHE A 593 38.06 8.73 -0.44
CA PHE A 593 37.56 10.05 -0.09
C PHE A 593 37.62 11.06 -1.25
N VAL A 594 36.57 11.86 -1.45
CA VAL A 594 36.58 13.02 -2.37
C VAL A 594 35.84 14.21 -1.74
N SER A 595 36.43 15.42 -1.80
CA SER A 595 35.85 16.63 -1.20
C SER A 595 35.68 17.83 -2.13
N ASN A 596 36.02 17.72 -3.42
CA ASN A 596 36.02 18.87 -4.34
C ASN A 596 35.45 18.54 -5.72
N TYR A 597 35.01 19.60 -6.42
CA TYR A 597 34.22 19.52 -7.65
C TYR A 597 34.86 18.61 -8.71
N ALA A 598 34.08 17.64 -9.21
CA ALA A 598 34.48 16.66 -10.24
C ALA A 598 35.78 15.89 -9.94
N GLY A 599 36.08 15.62 -8.66
CA GLY A 599 37.15 14.71 -8.26
C GLY A 599 36.79 13.24 -8.52
N ALA A 600 37.75 12.45 -9.00
CA ALA A 600 37.52 11.05 -9.38
C ALA A 600 38.50 10.07 -8.70
N VAL A 601 37.97 8.93 -8.25
CA VAL A 601 38.73 7.79 -7.73
C VAL A 601 38.24 6.52 -8.40
N GLY A 602 39.12 5.82 -9.13
CA GLY A 602 38.75 4.58 -9.83
C GLY A 602 38.34 3.42 -8.89
N GLY A 603 38.93 3.36 -7.70
CA GLY A 603 38.66 2.35 -6.67
C GLY A 603 39.88 2.11 -5.79
N GLY A 604 39.97 0.96 -5.12
CA GLY A 604 41.11 0.61 -4.26
C GLY A 604 40.88 0.95 -2.78
N SER A 605 41.94 1.16 -2.01
CA SER A 605 41.84 1.48 -0.57
C SER A 605 42.17 2.97 -0.29
N HIS A 606 41.82 3.52 0.88
CA HIS A 606 42.24 4.81 1.50
C HIS A 606 42.64 6.00 0.58
N ASN A 607 42.08 6.15 -0.62
CA ASN A 607 42.40 7.26 -1.52
C ASN A 607 41.82 8.58 -1.02
N SER A 608 42.38 9.70 -1.47
CA SER A 608 41.84 11.04 -1.15
C SER A 608 42.10 12.02 -2.28
N VAL A 609 41.04 12.53 -2.92
CA VAL A 609 41.08 13.68 -3.86
C VAL A 609 40.50 14.93 -3.19
N GLN A 610 41.31 15.97 -3.04
CA GLN A 610 40.92 17.22 -2.39
C GLN A 610 41.03 18.46 -3.31
N ALA A 611 41.36 18.29 -4.59
CA ALA A 611 41.36 19.36 -5.61
C ALA A 611 40.28 19.14 -6.68
N GLN A 612 39.89 20.22 -7.36
CA GLN A 612 38.90 20.17 -8.43
C GLN A 612 39.43 19.42 -9.67
N TYR A 613 38.53 18.73 -10.39
CA TYR A 613 38.80 18.04 -11.67
C TYR A 613 39.95 17.03 -11.63
N SER A 614 40.31 16.55 -10.43
CA SER A 614 41.55 15.78 -10.20
C SER A 614 41.23 14.29 -10.06
N ASN A 615 42.14 13.42 -10.52
CA ASN A 615 41.84 12.00 -10.73
C ASN A 615 42.91 11.07 -10.15
N ILE A 616 42.46 10.07 -9.40
CA ILE A 616 43.24 8.92 -8.93
C ILE A 616 42.80 7.66 -9.70
N GLY A 617 43.69 7.14 -10.54
CA GLY A 617 43.60 5.77 -11.07
C GLY A 617 44.15 4.70 -10.12
N GLY A 618 44.81 5.09 -9.03
CA GLY A 618 45.39 4.23 -7.98
C GLY A 618 44.45 3.81 -6.84
N GLY A 619 44.99 3.11 -5.83
CA GLY A 619 44.25 2.54 -4.68
C GLY A 619 45.05 2.32 -3.39
N SER A 620 45.07 3.30 -2.47
CA SER A 620 46.03 3.53 -1.36
C SER A 620 47.45 3.02 -1.60
N GLY A 621 48.13 3.52 -2.63
CA GLY A 621 47.56 4.13 -3.84
C GLY A 621 46.90 5.54 -3.80
N ASN A 622 46.97 6.32 -2.72
CA ASN A 622 46.44 7.70 -2.54
C ASN A 622 46.87 8.70 -3.64
N SER A 623 46.14 9.77 -3.95
CA SER A 623 46.40 11.13 -3.43
C SER A 623 45.90 12.19 -4.43
N ILE A 624 45.57 13.39 -3.97
CA ILE A 624 45.88 14.73 -4.54
C ILE A 624 45.32 15.74 -3.51
N GLY A 625 46.16 16.68 -3.08
CA GLY A 625 45.83 17.67 -2.03
C GLY A 625 44.81 18.72 -2.45
N THR A 626 44.66 19.77 -1.64
CA THR A 626 43.91 20.99 -2.01
C THR A 626 44.54 21.72 -3.20
N GLU A 627 43.77 22.50 -3.95
CA GLU A 627 44.20 23.46 -5.01
C GLU A 627 45.13 22.93 -6.14
N ALA A 628 45.53 21.67 -6.11
CA ALA A 628 46.23 20.95 -7.17
C ALA A 628 45.31 20.59 -8.37
N GLU A 629 44.52 21.55 -8.84
CA GLU A 629 43.48 21.35 -9.85
C GLU A 629 43.98 20.65 -11.11
N ARG A 630 43.12 19.78 -11.66
CA ARG A 630 43.36 19.03 -12.92
C ARG A 630 44.61 18.14 -12.89
N SER A 631 45.12 17.81 -11.72
CA SER A 631 46.24 16.89 -11.56
C SER A 631 45.76 15.43 -11.63
N VAL A 632 46.65 14.54 -12.06
CA VAL A 632 46.31 13.13 -12.30
C VAL A 632 47.41 12.22 -11.77
N ILE A 633 47.00 11.27 -10.92
CA ILE A 633 47.82 10.11 -10.59
C ILE A 633 47.30 8.88 -11.33
N ALA A 634 48.13 8.32 -12.22
CA ALA A 634 47.95 7.01 -12.82
C ALA A 634 48.90 5.94 -12.24
N GLY A 635 49.79 6.35 -11.32
CA GLY A 635 50.18 5.52 -10.18
C GLY A 635 49.13 5.57 -9.06
N GLY A 636 49.52 6.00 -7.87
CA GLY A 636 48.66 6.19 -6.70
C GLY A 636 49.45 6.80 -5.54
N SER A 637 49.61 6.07 -4.42
CA SER A 637 50.50 6.04 -3.23
C SER A 637 51.18 4.71 -3.11
N PHE A 638 52.06 4.42 -4.06
CA PHE A 638 52.10 4.88 -5.45
C PHE A 638 52.34 6.38 -5.93
N ASN A 639 52.87 7.43 -5.25
CA ASN A 639 52.26 8.51 -4.37
C ASN A 639 51.90 9.84 -5.08
N SER A 640 51.29 10.73 -4.28
CA SER A 640 51.49 12.17 -4.24
C SER A 640 50.69 13.07 -5.18
N MET A 641 50.20 14.19 -4.61
CA MET A 641 50.50 15.54 -5.13
C MET A 641 50.07 16.61 -4.10
N GLY A 642 50.87 17.67 -3.97
CA GLY A 642 50.77 18.69 -2.92
C GLY A 642 49.53 19.60 -2.93
N THR A 643 49.56 20.61 -2.05
CA THR A 643 48.46 21.55 -1.73
C THR A 643 48.41 22.81 -2.60
N ASN A 644 49.41 23.03 -3.46
CA ASN A 644 49.51 24.14 -4.41
C ASN A 644 50.22 23.68 -5.69
N ALA A 645 49.75 22.55 -6.26
CA ALA A 645 50.50 21.73 -7.22
C ALA A 645 49.63 21.33 -8.43
N SER A 646 49.10 22.32 -9.16
CA SER A 646 48.12 22.17 -10.24
C SER A 646 48.73 21.73 -11.58
N TYR A 647 47.90 21.09 -12.43
CA TYR A 647 48.28 20.57 -13.76
C TYR A 647 49.41 19.52 -13.75
N ASN A 648 49.57 18.82 -12.63
CA ASN A 648 50.70 17.91 -12.43
C ASN A 648 50.35 16.45 -12.75
N PHE A 649 51.35 15.68 -13.16
CA PHE A 649 51.18 14.29 -13.57
C PHE A 649 52.16 13.33 -12.87
N ILE A 650 51.63 12.23 -12.35
CA ILE A 650 52.41 11.10 -11.85
C ILE A 650 51.98 9.81 -12.54
N GLY A 651 52.91 9.25 -13.32
CA GLY A 651 52.87 7.89 -13.89
C GLY A 651 53.79 6.90 -13.18
N GLY A 652 54.48 7.31 -12.09
CA GLY A 652 55.34 6.47 -11.24
C GLY A 652 54.61 5.86 -10.04
N GLY A 653 55.23 4.90 -9.34
CA GLY A 653 54.71 4.27 -8.11
C GLY A 653 55.16 4.99 -6.81
N SER A 654 55.24 4.33 -5.64
CA SER A 654 55.84 4.85 -4.39
C SER A 654 57.02 4.02 -3.89
N ALA A 655 58.19 4.31 -4.40
CA ALA A 655 58.45 4.92 -5.69
C ALA A 655 58.30 6.49 -5.99
N ASN A 656 58.09 7.45 -5.05
CA ASN A 656 57.51 8.80 -5.38
C ASN A 656 57.77 10.08 -4.53
N SER A 657 57.57 11.29 -5.14
CA SER A 657 56.73 12.45 -4.67
C SER A 657 56.71 13.68 -5.61
N ILE A 658 55.61 14.46 -5.67
CA ILE A 658 55.55 15.87 -6.20
C ILE A 658 54.98 16.82 -5.13
N HIS A 659 55.72 17.89 -4.79
CA HIS A 659 55.42 18.84 -3.70
C HIS A 659 54.65 20.11 -4.13
N ASP A 660 54.39 21.01 -3.17
CA ASP A 660 53.79 22.33 -3.36
C ASP A 660 54.57 23.21 -4.35
N HIS A 661 53.88 24.14 -5.03
CA HIS A 661 54.41 25.09 -6.01
C HIS A 661 55.06 24.47 -7.26
N ALA A 662 55.16 23.15 -7.34
CA ALA A 662 55.72 22.41 -8.47
C ALA A 662 54.77 22.34 -9.70
N ASN A 663 54.03 23.40 -10.00
CA ASN A 663 52.99 23.42 -11.04
C ASN A 663 53.52 23.04 -12.43
N SER A 664 52.65 22.47 -13.27
CA SER A 664 52.93 22.04 -14.66
C SER A 664 54.11 21.05 -14.81
N SER A 665 54.32 20.18 -13.82
CA SER A 665 55.46 19.25 -13.72
C SER A 665 55.04 17.78 -13.81
N ALA A 666 55.99 16.92 -14.15
CA ALA A 666 55.72 15.49 -14.36
C ALA A 666 56.79 14.57 -13.76
N ILE A 667 56.33 13.55 -13.03
CA ILE A 667 57.11 12.33 -12.78
C ILE A 667 56.52 11.23 -13.66
N VAL A 668 57.18 10.98 -14.79
CA VAL A 668 56.65 10.13 -15.86
C VAL A 668 56.68 8.65 -15.46
N SER A 669 57.66 8.24 -14.65
CA SER A 669 57.79 6.85 -14.17
C SER A 669 58.76 6.73 -12.98
N GLY A 670 59.09 5.50 -12.59
CA GLY A 670 60.24 5.16 -11.75
C GLY A 670 59.94 4.89 -10.27
N PHE A 671 60.96 5.07 -9.43
CA PHE A 671 61.00 4.79 -8.00
C PHE A 671 61.72 5.88 -7.18
N ASP A 672 61.35 6.09 -5.92
CA ASP A 672 61.55 7.24 -5.02
C ASP A 672 62.02 8.53 -5.68
N ASN A 673 61.29 8.93 -6.73
CA ASN A 673 61.60 10.12 -7.50
C ASN A 673 60.88 11.33 -6.90
N HIS A 674 61.59 12.39 -6.49
CA HIS A 674 61.04 13.54 -5.77
C HIS A 674 61.17 14.84 -6.59
N LEU A 675 60.10 15.63 -6.72
CA LEU A 675 60.08 16.84 -7.56
C LEU A 675 59.37 18.00 -6.85
N GLY A 676 60.08 19.10 -6.60
CA GLY A 676 59.60 20.28 -5.87
C GLY A 676 59.60 21.61 -6.65
N SER A 677 59.60 21.58 -7.98
CA SER A 677 59.88 22.76 -8.81
C SER A 677 59.01 22.87 -10.05
N TYR A 678 58.57 24.10 -10.37
CA TYR A 678 57.75 24.46 -11.53
C TYR A 678 58.31 23.96 -12.87
N ALA A 679 57.41 23.49 -13.75
CA ALA A 679 57.68 23.05 -15.12
C ALA A 679 58.87 22.09 -15.26
N SER A 680 59.11 21.27 -14.24
CA SER A 680 60.25 20.34 -14.17
C SER A 680 59.82 18.90 -14.48
N ILE A 681 60.75 18.06 -14.91
CA ILE A 681 60.43 16.69 -15.36
C ILE A 681 61.43 15.67 -14.80
N ILE A 682 60.91 14.64 -14.14
CA ILE A 682 61.65 13.39 -13.92
C ILE A 682 61.10 12.32 -14.87
N GLY A 683 61.91 11.91 -15.84
CA GLY A 683 61.52 10.94 -16.87
C GLY A 683 61.40 9.50 -16.36
N GLY A 684 62.06 9.17 -15.24
CA GLY A 684 62.01 7.85 -14.63
C GLY A 684 63.17 7.59 -13.67
N GLY A 685 63.57 6.32 -13.54
CA GLY A 685 64.71 5.91 -12.71
C GLY A 685 64.36 5.71 -11.23
N ARG A 686 65.35 5.64 -10.34
CA ARG A 686 65.21 5.30 -8.91
C ARG A 686 65.85 6.38 -8.02
N GLU A 687 65.22 6.85 -6.94
CA GLU A 687 65.81 7.85 -6.01
C GLU A 687 66.24 9.19 -6.66
N ASN A 688 65.66 9.58 -7.81
CA ASN A 688 66.07 10.81 -8.49
C ASN A 688 65.34 12.04 -7.91
N GLY A 689 66.04 13.16 -7.72
CA GLY A 689 65.47 14.37 -7.11
C GLY A 689 65.62 15.61 -7.98
N ILE A 690 64.58 16.45 -8.01
CA ILE A 690 64.65 17.87 -8.44
C ILE A 690 64.16 18.72 -7.26
N GLY A 691 65.10 19.43 -6.65
CA GLY A 691 64.90 20.34 -5.53
C GLY A 691 64.12 21.60 -5.90
N GLU A 692 63.72 22.34 -4.87
CA GLU A 692 62.78 23.45 -4.97
C GLU A 692 63.34 24.64 -5.76
N ASN A 693 62.45 25.43 -6.37
CA ASN A 693 62.79 26.63 -7.15
C ASN A 693 63.73 26.40 -8.36
N SER A 694 64.05 25.16 -8.71
CA SER A 694 64.91 24.77 -9.84
C SER A 694 64.11 24.71 -11.16
N ALA A 695 63.44 25.80 -11.53
CA ALA A 695 62.42 25.80 -12.58
C ALA A 695 62.94 25.29 -13.94
N GLY A 696 62.13 24.53 -14.68
CA GLY A 696 62.49 24.01 -16.00
C GLY A 696 63.61 22.96 -16.01
N SER A 697 63.91 22.33 -14.87
CA SER A 697 64.97 21.34 -14.77
C SER A 697 64.51 19.93 -15.14
N VAL A 698 65.42 19.09 -15.62
CA VAL A 698 65.10 17.75 -16.13
C VAL A 698 66.08 16.69 -15.60
N VAL A 699 65.54 15.63 -14.99
CA VAL A 699 66.29 14.38 -14.77
C VAL A 699 65.66 13.31 -15.65
N ALA A 700 66.31 12.96 -16.77
CA ALA A 700 65.74 12.04 -17.75
C ALA A 700 65.59 10.60 -17.21
N GLY A 701 66.37 10.22 -16.18
CA GLY A 701 66.22 8.95 -15.48
C GLY A 701 67.44 8.60 -14.63
N GLY A 702 67.76 7.30 -14.54
CA GLY A 702 68.94 6.80 -13.84
C GLY A 702 68.69 6.37 -12.39
N THR A 703 69.68 6.47 -11.51
CA THR A 703 69.55 6.13 -10.09
C THR A 703 70.24 7.17 -9.20
N SER A 704 69.58 7.60 -8.14
CA SER A 704 70.09 8.51 -7.10
C SER A 704 70.67 9.82 -7.66
N ASN A 705 70.14 10.31 -8.79
CA ASN A 705 70.58 11.55 -9.43
C ASN A 705 69.80 12.75 -8.88
N HIS A 706 70.49 13.80 -8.45
CA HIS A 706 69.89 14.93 -7.76
C HIS A 706 70.23 16.28 -8.43
N ILE A 707 69.22 17.11 -8.66
CA ILE A 707 69.37 18.54 -8.95
C ILE A 707 68.96 19.28 -7.68
N GLY A 708 69.91 19.88 -6.96
CA GLY A 708 69.66 20.62 -5.73
C GLY A 708 68.95 21.96 -5.95
N ASP A 709 68.41 22.55 -4.88
CA ASP A 709 67.51 23.70 -4.94
C ASP A 709 68.08 24.94 -5.67
N ASN A 710 67.20 25.76 -6.25
CA ASN A 710 67.52 27.00 -6.97
C ASN A 710 68.42 26.80 -8.22
N SER A 711 68.38 25.63 -8.85
CA SER A 711 69.29 25.22 -9.93
C SER A 711 68.64 25.19 -11.31
N SER A 712 67.82 26.20 -11.61
CA SER A 712 66.93 26.28 -12.79
C SER A 712 67.60 26.01 -14.14
N ASN A 713 66.82 25.43 -15.06
CA ASN A 713 67.23 25.03 -16.41
C ASN A 713 68.38 24.01 -16.46
N SER A 714 68.58 23.22 -15.39
CA SER A 714 69.63 22.20 -15.33
C SER A 714 69.15 20.82 -15.78
N ALA A 715 70.06 20.02 -16.33
CA ALA A 715 69.74 18.74 -16.94
C ALA A 715 70.67 17.60 -16.50
N ILE A 716 70.10 16.53 -15.96
CA ILE A 716 70.78 15.24 -15.79
C ILE A 716 70.18 14.23 -16.78
N GLY A 717 70.95 13.84 -17.80
CA GLY A 717 70.54 12.90 -18.85
C GLY A 717 70.39 11.45 -18.38
N GLY A 718 70.79 11.15 -17.14
CA GLY A 718 70.62 9.84 -16.50
C GLY A 718 71.86 9.47 -15.67
N GLY A 719 72.17 8.18 -15.61
CA GLY A 719 73.34 7.67 -14.90
C GLY A 719 73.05 7.29 -13.45
N ASP A 720 74.09 7.23 -12.61
CA ASP A 720 74.05 6.76 -11.22
C ASP A 720 74.76 7.74 -10.27
N SER A 721 74.08 8.22 -9.23
CA SER A 721 74.64 9.07 -8.17
C SER A 721 75.29 10.37 -8.70
N ASN A 722 74.64 11.03 -9.66
CA ASN A 722 75.12 12.31 -10.21
C ASN A 722 74.39 13.52 -9.59
N GLU A 723 75.10 14.63 -9.39
CA GLU A 723 74.61 15.78 -8.62
C GLU A 723 74.81 17.11 -9.35
N VAL A 724 73.73 17.84 -9.61
CA VAL A 724 73.80 19.29 -9.83
C VAL A 724 73.65 19.97 -8.47
N LEU A 725 74.68 20.70 -8.05
CA LEU A 725 74.74 21.34 -6.73
C LEU A 725 73.66 22.43 -6.59
N ALA A 726 73.17 22.69 -5.39
CA ALA A 726 72.23 23.79 -5.16
C ALA A 726 72.78 25.17 -5.62
N ASN A 727 71.91 26.04 -6.11
CA ASN A 727 72.20 27.33 -6.75
C ASN A 727 72.98 27.23 -8.08
N SER A 728 72.82 26.11 -8.81
CA SER A 728 73.54 25.85 -10.05
C SER A 728 72.64 25.94 -11.26
N THR A 729 72.45 27.12 -11.84
CA THR A 729 71.59 27.26 -13.03
C THR A 729 72.30 26.78 -14.30
N HIS A 730 71.54 26.19 -15.23
CA HIS A 730 72.05 25.75 -16.54
C HIS A 730 73.21 24.74 -16.46
N ALA A 731 73.27 23.92 -15.40
CA ALA A 731 74.26 22.85 -15.26
C ALA A 731 73.85 21.62 -16.08
N MET A 732 74.81 20.89 -16.65
CA MET A 732 74.52 19.69 -17.44
C MET A 732 75.40 18.49 -17.06
N ILE A 733 74.75 17.37 -16.75
CA ILE A 733 75.38 16.06 -16.65
C ILE A 733 74.69 15.17 -17.69
N PRO A 734 75.29 14.86 -18.86
CA PRO A 734 74.64 14.02 -19.86
C PRO A 734 74.41 12.57 -19.37
N GLY A 735 75.06 12.17 -18.28
CA GLY A 735 74.93 10.89 -17.62
C GLY A 735 76.26 10.46 -16.99
N GLY A 736 76.42 9.16 -16.75
CA GLY A 736 77.64 8.59 -16.15
C GLY A 736 77.44 8.23 -14.68
N LYS A 737 78.50 8.24 -13.87
CA LYS A 737 78.42 7.92 -12.43
C LYS A 737 79.26 8.85 -11.55
N GLU A 738 78.74 9.21 -10.37
CA GLU A 738 79.45 10.01 -9.36
C GLU A 738 79.93 11.40 -9.87
N ASN A 739 79.29 11.92 -10.93
CA ASN A 739 79.62 13.22 -11.52
C ASN A 739 78.90 14.36 -10.76
N VAL A 740 79.54 15.52 -10.67
CA VAL A 740 79.01 16.71 -9.99
C VAL A 740 79.20 17.94 -10.89
N ALA A 741 78.19 18.81 -10.99
CA ALA A 741 78.24 20.03 -11.79
C ALA A 741 77.66 21.25 -11.04
N THR A 742 78.21 22.44 -11.30
CA THR A 742 77.65 23.73 -10.84
C THR A 742 77.18 24.62 -12.00
N SER A 743 76.82 25.88 -11.73
CA SER A 743 76.27 26.84 -12.70
C SER A 743 77.03 26.85 -14.04
N PHE A 744 76.32 26.66 -15.15
CA PHE A 744 76.86 26.57 -16.52
C PHE A 744 77.92 25.47 -16.77
N ALA A 745 78.16 24.57 -15.80
CA ALA A 745 79.18 23.55 -15.91
C ALA A 745 78.66 22.27 -16.59
N PHE A 746 79.57 21.53 -17.23
CA PHE A 746 79.31 20.25 -17.86
C PHE A 746 80.20 19.18 -17.22
N ALA A 747 79.62 18.05 -16.77
CA ALA A 747 80.39 16.97 -16.18
C ALA A 747 79.92 15.59 -16.68
N ALA A 748 80.82 14.83 -17.31
CA ALA A 748 80.50 13.56 -17.96
C ALA A 748 81.49 12.43 -17.63
N GLY A 749 80.98 11.19 -17.62
CA GLY A 749 81.79 9.98 -17.47
C GLY A 749 81.77 9.41 -16.05
N ARG A 750 82.92 9.19 -15.38
CA ARG A 750 82.94 8.76 -13.96
C ARG A 750 83.78 9.65 -13.05
N GLY A 751 83.11 10.22 -12.03
CA GLY A 751 83.75 11.04 -11.01
C GLY A 751 84.18 12.43 -11.49
N ALA A 752 83.63 12.93 -12.61
CA ALA A 752 83.85 14.28 -13.11
C ALA A 752 83.16 15.30 -12.20
N ARG A 753 83.92 16.19 -11.54
CA ARG A 753 83.40 17.13 -10.53
C ARG A 753 83.70 18.57 -10.93
N ALA A 754 82.85 19.13 -11.76
CA ALA A 754 82.94 20.50 -12.23
C ALA A 754 82.40 21.47 -11.16
N PHE A 755 83.20 21.66 -10.09
CA PHE A 755 82.90 22.51 -8.94
C PHE A 755 83.01 24.02 -9.21
N HIS A 756 83.54 24.42 -10.36
CA HIS A 756 83.73 25.81 -10.76
C HIS A 756 82.79 26.15 -11.93
N PRO A 757 82.15 27.34 -11.96
CA PRO A 757 81.20 27.68 -13.02
C PRO A 757 81.80 27.61 -14.42
N GLY A 758 80.99 27.19 -15.39
CA GLY A 758 81.41 27.07 -16.80
C GLY A 758 82.47 26.00 -17.08
N ALA A 759 82.91 25.20 -16.10
CA ALA A 759 83.90 24.16 -16.31
C ALA A 759 83.30 22.95 -17.05
N PHE A 760 84.02 22.41 -18.03
CA PHE A 760 83.61 21.34 -18.93
C PHE A 760 84.53 20.13 -18.74
N LEU A 761 84.05 19.11 -18.04
CA LEU A 761 84.83 17.97 -17.60
C LEU A 761 84.37 16.64 -18.22
N TRP A 762 85.34 15.86 -18.72
CA TRP A 762 85.15 14.46 -19.11
C TRP A 762 86.11 13.56 -18.32
N ALA A 763 85.58 12.63 -17.52
CA ALA A 763 86.37 11.66 -16.77
C ALA A 763 86.12 10.23 -17.29
N ASP A 764 87.17 9.48 -17.61
CA ASP A 764 87.04 8.05 -17.97
C ASP A 764 86.48 7.17 -16.84
N SER A 765 86.39 5.86 -17.05
CA SER A 765 85.81 4.89 -16.10
C SER A 765 86.60 4.69 -14.77
N THR A 766 87.73 5.38 -14.56
CA THR A 766 88.50 5.30 -13.30
C THR A 766 87.66 5.78 -12.11
N GLN A 767 87.78 5.11 -10.96
CA GLN A 767 86.94 5.41 -9.78
C GLN A 767 87.32 6.68 -9.02
N GLN A 768 88.51 7.23 -9.25
CA GLN A 768 88.98 8.42 -8.55
C GLN A 768 88.19 9.66 -9.00
N PRO A 769 87.98 10.67 -8.12
CA PRO A 769 87.41 11.93 -8.55
C PRO A 769 88.36 12.67 -9.50
N PHE A 770 87.79 13.40 -10.44
CA PHE A 770 88.47 14.32 -11.34
C PHE A 770 87.76 15.67 -11.23
N SER A 771 88.31 16.58 -10.44
CA SER A 771 87.68 17.87 -10.10
C SER A 771 88.23 19.01 -10.95
N SER A 772 87.40 19.99 -11.29
CA SER A 772 87.90 21.23 -11.90
C SER A 772 88.68 22.04 -10.87
N VAL A 773 89.71 22.75 -11.34
CA VAL A 773 90.56 23.64 -10.55
C VAL A 773 90.37 25.11 -10.92
N ALA A 774 89.62 25.42 -11.99
CA ALA A 774 89.29 26.79 -12.39
C ALA A 774 87.90 26.95 -13.04
N THR A 775 87.37 28.17 -12.95
CA THR A 775 86.18 28.63 -13.69
C THR A 775 86.46 28.67 -15.20
N ASN A 776 85.49 28.22 -16.02
CA ASN A 776 85.62 28.11 -17.49
C ASN A 776 86.75 27.17 -17.97
N GLU A 777 87.15 26.20 -17.16
CA GLU A 777 88.15 25.19 -17.52
C GLU A 777 87.58 24.12 -18.47
N PHE A 778 88.32 23.71 -19.50
CA PHE A 778 88.07 22.45 -20.21
C PHE A 778 89.10 21.41 -19.75
N ALA A 779 88.64 20.28 -19.18
CA ALA A 779 89.52 19.26 -18.62
C ALA A 779 89.05 17.84 -18.98
N ALA A 780 89.99 16.97 -19.35
CA ALA A 780 89.67 15.58 -19.71
C ALA A 780 90.67 14.59 -19.08
N ARG A 781 90.16 13.58 -18.38
CA ARG A 781 90.93 12.41 -17.92
C ARG A 781 90.66 11.22 -18.83
N ALA A 782 91.64 10.86 -19.64
CA ALA A 782 91.63 9.65 -20.47
C ALA A 782 92.92 8.85 -20.27
N THR A 783 92.93 7.96 -19.27
CA THR A 783 94.05 7.06 -18.94
C THR A 783 94.40 6.11 -20.09
N GLY A 784 93.40 5.72 -20.90
CA GLY A 784 93.57 5.00 -22.17
C GLY A 784 94.11 5.85 -23.34
N GLY A 785 94.52 7.10 -23.08
CA GLY A 785 94.98 8.05 -24.09
C GLY A 785 93.86 8.87 -24.73
N PHE A 786 94.23 9.97 -25.37
CA PHE A 786 93.34 10.93 -26.01
C PHE A 786 93.66 11.03 -27.51
N ARG A 787 92.67 11.31 -28.37
CA ARG A 787 92.89 11.51 -29.81
C ARG A 787 91.95 12.53 -30.42
N LEU A 788 92.47 13.34 -31.33
CA LEU A 788 91.72 14.24 -32.20
C LEU A 788 92.05 13.86 -33.65
N VAL A 789 91.05 13.39 -34.39
CA VAL A 789 91.19 13.00 -35.80
C VAL A 789 90.51 14.07 -36.66
N THR A 790 91.22 14.59 -37.66
CA THR A 790 90.73 15.65 -38.55
C THR A 790 90.53 15.20 -39.99
N ALA A 791 91.11 14.05 -40.40
CA ALA A 791 90.81 13.39 -41.66
C ALA A 791 90.99 11.86 -41.58
N VAL A 792 90.18 11.14 -42.36
CA VAL A 792 90.27 9.69 -42.59
C VAL A 792 90.33 9.40 -44.10
N ASP A 793 90.91 8.26 -44.47
CA ASP A 793 90.89 7.76 -45.85
C ASP A 793 89.54 7.07 -46.21
N LEU A 794 89.42 6.61 -47.46
CA LEU A 794 88.23 5.89 -47.95
C LEU A 794 87.98 4.54 -47.23
N ASN A 795 88.94 4.04 -46.45
CA ASN A 795 88.82 2.82 -45.65
C ASN A 795 88.53 3.12 -44.16
N GLY A 796 88.43 4.40 -43.77
CA GLY A 796 88.23 4.84 -42.39
C GLY A 796 89.51 4.90 -41.53
N SER A 797 90.69 4.79 -42.13
CA SER A 797 91.98 4.94 -41.44
C SER A 797 92.32 6.40 -41.22
N ASN A 798 92.77 6.77 -40.02
CA ASN A 798 93.17 8.15 -39.70
C ASN A 798 94.37 8.59 -40.57
N ILE A 799 94.25 9.73 -41.26
CA ILE A 799 95.32 10.32 -42.09
C ILE A 799 95.70 11.75 -41.66
N ALA A 800 94.91 12.41 -40.81
CA ALA A 800 95.33 13.64 -40.12
C ALA A 800 94.79 13.68 -38.69
N GLY A 801 95.59 14.22 -37.76
CA GLY A 801 95.23 14.36 -36.36
C GLY A 801 96.41 14.34 -35.38
N VAL A 802 96.08 14.38 -34.09
CA VAL A 802 97.01 14.25 -32.96
C VAL A 802 96.52 13.21 -31.95
N ALA A 803 97.44 12.55 -31.26
CA ALA A 803 97.13 11.62 -30.18
C ALA A 803 98.03 11.86 -28.96
N LEU A 804 97.54 11.49 -27.79
CA LEU A 804 98.27 11.44 -26.52
C LEU A 804 98.16 10.01 -26.01
N ALA A 805 99.25 9.24 -26.06
CA ALA A 805 99.25 7.84 -25.67
C ALA A 805 98.97 7.66 -24.15
N PRO A 806 98.52 6.47 -23.69
CA PRO A 806 98.36 6.16 -22.26
C PRO A 806 99.59 6.57 -21.43
N GLY A 807 99.38 7.45 -20.45
CA GLY A 807 100.45 7.95 -19.57
C GLY A 807 101.50 8.88 -20.24
N SER A 808 101.31 9.29 -21.50
CA SER A 808 102.21 10.23 -22.17
C SER A 808 102.06 11.67 -21.65
N GLY A 809 103.17 12.39 -21.57
CA GLY A 809 103.20 13.84 -21.34
C GLY A 809 103.27 14.68 -22.63
N THR A 810 103.35 14.05 -23.81
CA THR A 810 103.58 14.72 -25.09
C THR A 810 102.67 14.19 -26.20
N TRP A 811 102.13 15.10 -27.02
CA TRP A 811 101.35 14.78 -28.21
C TRP A 811 102.23 14.13 -29.29
N SER A 812 101.74 13.03 -29.87
CA SER A 812 102.20 12.51 -31.15
C SER A 812 101.32 13.06 -32.27
N SER A 813 101.84 13.99 -33.07
CA SER A 813 101.22 14.41 -34.33
C SER A 813 101.35 13.31 -35.38
N LEU A 814 100.30 13.07 -36.17
CA LEU A 814 100.33 12.05 -37.21
C LEU A 814 101.36 12.44 -38.29
N SER A 815 102.36 11.59 -38.50
CA SER A 815 103.49 11.84 -39.40
C SER A 815 103.92 10.59 -40.17
N ASP A 816 102.96 9.74 -40.54
CA ASP A 816 103.21 8.56 -41.37
C ASP A 816 103.59 8.97 -42.81
N ARG A 817 104.41 8.17 -43.50
CA ARG A 817 104.82 8.45 -44.88
C ARG A 817 103.67 8.25 -45.89
N ASN A 818 102.76 7.32 -45.61
CA ASN A 818 101.62 7.01 -46.47
C ASN A 818 100.49 8.04 -46.33
N ALA A 819 100.52 8.86 -45.28
CA ALA A 819 99.64 10.01 -45.08
C ALA A 819 100.21 11.32 -45.66
N LYS A 820 101.29 11.28 -46.46
CA LYS A 820 101.95 12.46 -47.03
C LYS A 820 102.35 12.23 -48.49
N GLU A 821 102.20 13.28 -49.29
CA GLU A 821 102.62 13.33 -50.70
C GLU A 821 103.65 14.46 -50.94
N ASN A 822 104.08 14.64 -52.20
CA ASN A 822 104.97 15.72 -52.64
C ASN A 822 106.30 15.86 -51.86
N LEU A 823 106.81 14.74 -51.33
CA LEU A 823 108.03 14.68 -50.52
C LEU A 823 109.28 15.04 -51.32
N SER A 824 110.03 16.04 -50.86
CA SER A 824 111.32 16.49 -51.44
C SER A 824 112.39 16.63 -50.36
N ALA A 825 113.67 16.73 -50.76
CA ALA A 825 114.80 16.77 -49.83
C ALA A 825 115.09 18.20 -49.32
N ALA A 826 115.17 18.35 -47.99
CA ALA A 826 115.41 19.65 -47.35
C ALA A 826 116.89 20.08 -47.42
N ASN A 827 117.14 21.33 -47.84
CA ASN A 827 118.49 21.91 -47.88
C ASN A 827 118.95 22.38 -46.48
N GLY A 828 119.53 21.47 -45.70
CA GLY A 828 119.93 21.75 -44.32
C GLY A 828 120.88 22.95 -44.13
N ARG A 829 121.74 23.26 -45.11
CA ARG A 829 122.65 24.43 -45.05
C ARG A 829 121.92 25.76 -45.20
N GLU A 830 120.99 25.84 -46.14
CA GLU A 830 120.16 27.03 -46.34
C GLU A 830 119.18 27.22 -45.19
N ILE A 831 118.59 26.13 -44.70
CA ILE A 831 117.69 26.16 -43.53
C ILE A 831 118.47 26.58 -42.28
N LEU A 832 119.70 26.08 -42.05
CA LEU A 832 120.56 26.58 -40.96
C LEU A 832 120.86 28.07 -41.11
N ALA A 833 121.20 28.55 -42.31
CA ALA A 833 121.50 29.97 -42.53
C ALA A 833 120.28 30.86 -42.23
N LYS A 834 119.08 30.41 -42.61
CA LYS A 834 117.80 31.05 -42.28
C LYS A 834 117.50 31.02 -40.78
N VAL A 835 117.69 29.88 -40.10
CA VAL A 835 117.53 29.75 -38.63
C VAL A 835 118.53 30.64 -37.88
N ALA A 836 119.79 30.73 -38.32
CA ALA A 836 120.82 31.56 -37.71
C ALA A 836 120.59 33.07 -37.90
N ALA A 837 119.79 33.45 -38.91
CA ALA A 837 119.36 34.83 -39.15
C ALA A 837 117.95 35.14 -38.57
N LEU A 838 117.25 34.15 -38.02
CA LEU A 838 115.86 34.29 -37.58
C LEU A 838 115.77 35.08 -36.26
N PRO A 839 114.94 36.14 -36.17
CA PRO A 839 114.71 36.84 -34.93
C PRO A 839 114.10 35.92 -33.86
N LEU A 840 114.77 35.76 -32.73
CA LEU A 840 114.23 35.11 -31.53
C LEU A 840 113.97 36.16 -30.45
N ALA A 841 112.76 36.19 -29.93
CA ALA A 841 112.36 37.08 -28.84
C ALA A 841 111.89 36.28 -27.62
N THR A 842 112.03 36.86 -26.43
CA THR A 842 111.22 36.41 -25.28
C THR A 842 109.92 37.21 -25.23
N TRP A 843 108.81 36.55 -24.93
CA TRP A 843 107.48 37.15 -25.01
C TRP A 843 106.51 36.50 -24.00
N ASN A 844 105.35 37.11 -23.80
CA ASN A 844 104.26 36.58 -23.02
C ASN A 844 102.94 36.81 -23.78
N TYR A 845 101.95 35.92 -23.63
CA TYR A 845 100.62 36.20 -24.19
C TYR A 845 99.98 37.38 -23.46
N LYS A 846 99.23 38.22 -24.18
CA LYS A 846 98.54 39.40 -23.62
C LYS A 846 97.51 39.06 -22.54
N SER A 847 96.98 37.83 -22.58
CA SER A 847 96.02 37.24 -21.63
C SER A 847 96.69 36.45 -20.49
N GLN A 848 98.01 36.28 -20.52
CA GLN A 848 98.75 35.53 -19.51
C GLN A 848 99.45 36.48 -18.53
N ASP A 849 99.74 35.99 -17.32
CA ASP A 849 100.53 36.74 -16.34
C ASP A 849 101.89 37.18 -16.93
N LYS A 850 102.27 38.43 -16.62
CA LYS A 850 103.44 39.11 -17.21
C LYS A 850 104.78 38.51 -16.77
N SER A 851 104.81 37.73 -15.70
CA SER A 851 106.00 37.01 -15.22
C SER A 851 106.33 35.78 -16.08
N VAL A 852 105.35 35.18 -16.76
CA VAL A 852 105.60 34.01 -17.61
C VAL A 852 106.27 34.46 -18.90
N ARG A 853 107.44 33.88 -19.22
CA ARG A 853 108.23 34.20 -20.40
C ARG A 853 108.42 32.97 -21.27
N HIS A 854 107.88 33.01 -22.48
CA HIS A 854 108.20 32.09 -23.57
C HIS A 854 109.38 32.63 -24.37
N ILE A 855 109.98 31.78 -25.21
CA ILE A 855 111.01 32.18 -26.16
C ILE A 855 110.74 31.52 -27.52
N GLY A 856 110.92 32.27 -28.61
CA GLY A 856 110.76 31.77 -29.96
C GLY A 856 110.72 32.90 -31.00
N PRO A 857 110.63 32.55 -32.30
CA PRO A 857 110.35 33.52 -33.36
C PRO A 857 108.88 33.94 -33.34
N MET A 858 108.56 35.04 -34.01
CA MET A 858 107.17 35.38 -34.35
C MET A 858 106.75 34.56 -35.58
N ALA A 859 105.46 34.22 -35.67
CA ALA A 859 104.94 33.38 -36.76
C ALA A 859 105.15 34.00 -38.14
N GLN A 860 105.03 35.34 -38.24
CA GLN A 860 105.24 36.09 -39.47
C GLN A 860 106.68 35.97 -39.98
N ASP A 861 107.67 36.13 -39.08
CA ASP A 861 109.09 36.02 -39.42
C ASP A 861 109.47 34.58 -39.82
N PHE A 862 108.92 33.59 -39.12
CA PHE A 862 109.12 32.17 -39.44
C PHE A 862 108.51 31.80 -40.80
N HIS A 863 107.26 32.21 -41.06
CA HIS A 863 106.59 31.95 -42.33
C HIS A 863 107.28 32.69 -43.50
N ALA A 864 107.75 33.93 -43.29
CA ALA A 864 108.53 34.67 -44.29
C ALA A 864 109.90 34.02 -44.60
N ALA A 865 110.54 33.36 -43.62
CA ALA A 865 111.82 32.68 -43.82
C ALA A 865 111.69 31.30 -44.50
N PHE A 866 110.64 30.54 -44.17
CA PHE A 866 110.54 29.11 -44.53
C PHE A 866 109.36 28.77 -45.46
N GLY A 867 108.30 29.56 -45.52
CA GLY A 867 107.14 29.35 -46.39
C GLY A 867 106.26 28.13 -46.05
N VAL A 868 106.29 27.68 -44.79
CA VAL A 868 105.58 26.49 -44.29
C VAL A 868 104.49 26.85 -43.27
N GLY A 869 103.60 25.88 -42.97
CA GLY A 869 102.40 26.08 -42.15
C GLY A 869 101.20 26.62 -42.95
N GLU A 870 100.02 26.57 -42.35
CA GLU A 870 98.75 26.93 -43.01
C GLU A 870 98.54 28.45 -43.20
N ASN A 871 99.24 29.29 -42.42
CA ASN A 871 99.10 30.75 -42.44
C ASN A 871 100.26 31.48 -41.72
N GLU A 872 100.45 32.75 -42.04
CA GLU A 872 101.45 33.67 -41.43
C GLU A 872 101.32 33.93 -39.91
N ARG A 873 100.27 33.43 -39.23
CA ARG A 873 99.97 33.78 -37.82
C ARG A 873 100.17 32.63 -36.85
N THR A 874 100.54 31.46 -37.35
CA THR A 874 100.76 30.25 -36.56
C THR A 874 102.07 29.57 -37.00
N ILE A 875 102.69 28.83 -36.09
CA ILE A 875 103.80 27.93 -36.40
C ILE A 875 103.34 26.54 -35.94
N THR A 876 103.36 25.54 -36.82
CA THR A 876 103.10 24.16 -36.37
C THR A 876 104.37 23.59 -35.73
N THR A 877 104.21 22.76 -34.70
CA THR A 877 105.37 22.11 -34.04
C THR A 877 106.13 21.22 -35.02
N VAL A 878 105.43 20.52 -35.92
CA VAL A 878 106.03 19.65 -36.94
C VAL A 878 106.93 20.44 -37.91
N ASP A 879 106.52 21.66 -38.30
CA ASP A 879 107.33 22.54 -39.15
C ASP A 879 108.55 23.08 -38.40
N ALA A 880 108.37 23.50 -37.14
CA ALA A 880 109.45 24.02 -36.29
C ALA A 880 110.52 22.94 -36.02
N ASP A 881 110.09 21.73 -35.64
CA ASP A 881 110.97 20.58 -35.40
C ASP A 881 111.67 20.13 -36.69
N GLY A 882 110.95 20.12 -37.82
CA GLY A 882 111.52 19.80 -39.14
C GLY A 882 112.61 20.80 -39.56
N VAL A 883 112.35 22.09 -39.39
CA VAL A 883 113.33 23.18 -39.62
C VAL A 883 114.54 23.04 -38.70
N ALA A 884 114.33 22.76 -37.40
CA ALA A 884 115.41 22.58 -36.44
C ALA A 884 116.28 21.36 -36.76
N LEU A 885 115.68 20.22 -37.09
CA LEU A 885 116.41 18.99 -37.48
C LEU A 885 117.20 19.19 -38.78
N ALA A 886 116.62 19.86 -39.79
CA ALA A 886 117.33 20.19 -41.02
C ALA A 886 118.50 21.17 -40.78
N ALA A 887 118.32 22.17 -39.90
CA ALA A 887 119.40 23.07 -39.49
C ALA A 887 120.53 22.33 -38.75
N ILE A 888 120.21 21.39 -37.86
CA ILE A 888 121.20 20.54 -37.17
C ILE A 888 121.97 19.67 -38.16
N GLN A 889 121.32 19.12 -39.19
CA GLN A 889 122.00 18.41 -40.28
C GLN A 889 122.95 19.33 -41.06
N GLY A 890 122.51 20.55 -41.39
CA GLY A 890 123.37 21.58 -42.01
C GLY A 890 124.57 21.95 -41.14
N LEU A 891 124.39 22.02 -39.83
CA LEU A 891 125.46 22.34 -38.88
C LEU A 891 126.48 21.20 -38.83
N ASN A 892 126.03 19.95 -38.75
CA ASN A 892 126.88 18.76 -38.81
C ASN A 892 127.68 18.69 -40.14
N GLN A 893 127.08 19.07 -41.27
CA GLN A 893 127.81 19.19 -42.55
C GLN A 893 128.91 20.28 -42.49
N ILE A 894 128.65 21.43 -41.86
CA ILE A 894 129.66 22.49 -41.68
C ILE A 894 130.75 22.08 -40.69
N VAL A 895 130.40 21.37 -39.61
CA VAL A 895 131.36 20.82 -38.65
C VAL A 895 132.29 19.82 -39.34
N LYS A 896 131.76 18.82 -40.06
CA LYS A 896 132.58 17.85 -40.79
C LYS A 896 133.50 18.47 -41.85
N GLU A 897 133.06 19.50 -42.57
CA GLU A 897 133.93 20.23 -43.49
C GLU A 897 135.01 21.05 -42.75
N LYS A 898 134.73 21.56 -41.54
CA LYS A 898 135.73 22.21 -40.70
C LYS A 898 136.70 21.21 -40.09
N ASP A 899 136.25 20.05 -39.64
CA ASP A 899 137.09 18.99 -39.09
C ASP A 899 138.05 18.47 -40.18
N ALA A 900 137.54 18.13 -41.37
CA ALA A 900 138.38 17.77 -42.51
C ALA A 900 139.33 18.90 -42.96
N ARG A 901 138.98 20.16 -42.70
CA ARG A 901 139.87 21.32 -42.93
C ARG A 901 140.91 21.48 -41.82
N ILE A 902 140.59 21.11 -40.58
CA ILE A 902 141.53 21.05 -39.45
C ILE A 902 142.53 19.91 -39.69
N ASP A 903 142.09 18.70 -40.01
CA ASP A 903 142.95 17.57 -40.39
C ASP A 903 143.94 17.97 -41.50
N ALA A 904 143.45 18.65 -42.54
CA ALA A 904 144.29 19.15 -43.63
C ALA A 904 145.28 20.24 -43.19
N LEU A 905 144.88 21.13 -42.28
CA LEU A 905 145.75 22.19 -41.73
C LEU A 905 146.79 21.62 -40.76
N GLU A 906 146.43 20.67 -39.90
CA GLU A 906 147.37 19.99 -39.01
C GLU A 906 148.39 19.18 -39.81
N LYS A 907 147.94 18.50 -40.87
CA LYS A 907 148.85 17.84 -41.82
C LYS A 907 149.82 18.83 -42.47
N SER A 908 149.34 19.96 -43.00
CA SER A 908 150.23 20.97 -43.58
C SER A 908 151.14 21.65 -42.54
N VAL A 909 150.73 21.72 -41.26
CA VAL A 909 151.59 22.17 -40.15
C VAL A 909 152.65 21.12 -39.80
N ALA A 910 152.36 19.82 -39.91
CA ALA A 910 153.36 18.75 -39.79
C ALA A 910 154.36 18.80 -40.95
N GLU A 911 153.88 18.90 -42.19
CA GLU A 911 154.70 19.05 -43.40
C GLU A 911 155.60 20.30 -43.33
N LEU A 912 155.08 21.44 -42.82
CA LEU A 912 155.88 22.65 -42.56
C LEU A 912 156.91 22.48 -41.43
N LYS A 913 156.61 21.71 -40.37
CA LYS A 913 157.57 21.40 -39.31
C LYS A 913 158.72 20.52 -39.82
N GLU A 914 158.44 19.54 -40.66
CA GLU A 914 159.48 18.75 -41.34
C GLU A 914 160.31 19.62 -42.29
N LEU A 915 159.69 20.51 -43.06
CA LEU A 915 160.40 21.44 -43.95
C LEU A 915 161.34 22.38 -43.19
N VAL A 916 160.90 22.90 -42.03
CA VAL A 916 161.73 23.73 -41.14
C VAL A 916 162.85 22.91 -40.49
N ALA A 917 162.60 21.65 -40.10
CA ALA A 917 163.63 20.77 -39.57
C ALA A 917 164.70 20.42 -40.61
N ALA A 918 164.30 20.19 -41.87
CA ALA A 918 165.22 19.96 -42.99
C ALA A 918 166.08 21.20 -43.29
N LEU A 919 165.48 22.40 -43.32
CA LEU A 919 166.21 23.66 -43.49
C LEU A 919 167.16 23.94 -42.31
N ALA A 920 166.83 23.51 -41.10
CA ALA A 920 167.69 23.64 -39.92
C ALA A 920 168.93 22.72 -39.95
N GLN A 921 168.94 21.65 -40.79
CA GLN A 921 170.10 20.79 -41.00
C GLN A 921 171.03 21.28 -42.13
N MET A 922 170.71 22.39 -42.80
CA MET A 922 171.53 22.98 -43.87
C MET A 922 172.34 24.21 -43.39
N ARG A 923 172.86 24.17 -42.15
CA ARG A 923 173.72 25.20 -41.54
C ARG A 923 174.84 24.60 -40.71
#